data_AF-A0A928TV27-F1
#
_entry.id   AF-A0A928TV27-F1
#
_cell.length_a   1.000
_cell.length_b   1.000
_cell.length_c   1.000
_cell.angle_alpha   90.00
_cell.angle_beta   90.00
_cell.angle_gamma   90.00
#
_symmetry.space_group_name_H-M   'P 1'
#
loop_
_entity.id
_entity.type
_entity.pdbx_description
1 polymer ?
#
loop_
_entity_poly.entity_id
_entity_poly.type
_entity_poly.pdbx_seq_one_letter_code
_entity_poly.pdbx_strand_id
1 'polypeptide(L)'
;MADIENLRRYEIRRELGRGAMGVVYEAYDPMIKRRVALKTIRADRLSPDEAATIVARFRREAEAAGRLHHPNIVSIFDFGEDGGTSYIAMEFVEGRDLKARFDAGERFSTADAVALTAQVLDALQYSHEHGVIHRDIKPANVFVREDGTVKVADFGIAHLESSSLTQAGSVMGTPSSMSPEQVLGLPVDARTDVFSTGVVLYQFVTGERPFGGAQSTTTMQKVLKEDPLPPTTLNVQLPDLMDEIVRKALAKKPEDRYGSAAEFAKALRALAMPAPARSKAASAAAPAFDAEATVVASTVARAPSPRPASPPAPEATVAPTPAYAARPSLDAPTTTVSRPKSQLPAVLIVVGVAALAIAAGLWWWMQSVASQAGRHVSSDTTQVASVAPPPVAAPAAVPSAAPAPGPVPVTPAPAEPGTLLIAAAGYADASDPRYKSDPAKLAGDLRADARGQLVEKALALLVEPTSLAANYDALNAKLVAKSGDFIRTVVRESEPVVGASGVATMTTEAVVNVKAVQKSLNAMTRDERLDVIRANGDPKVSIAIAVRDAERPDLPPQRSPVAENLLAERIRSFGFRVVDPAAADVSIAGEAAVKRLSTRLEASGIVVTKYALSSWTLKALDRTTGEEIYHATALPKGAGSWPSEEEALKAIGTGVADAFSREFFLQHASATAKRVTLVIEGLPSADVAAKLAREFIGLPAVISSGARAGAPAGTFDLELSGGGAPADLVASGVLAPLNAKLGKACFLSGATAGSEVRVRFDAACNDAAVVGRLDTKPPAGLYGAPESRQRSVLRDPDALRKLSI
;
A
#
# COMPACT_ATOMS: atom_id res chain seq x y z
N MET A 1 33.08 6.51 -5.14
CA MET A 1 33.05 5.35 -6.06
C MET A 1 33.67 5.83 -7.37
N ALA A 2 34.31 4.97 -8.16
CA ALA A 2 34.82 5.42 -9.46
C ALA A 2 33.64 5.65 -10.41
N ASP A 3 33.57 6.85 -11.00
CA ASP A 3 32.63 7.13 -12.07
C ASP A 3 33.13 6.42 -13.33
N ILE A 4 32.31 5.49 -13.84
CA ILE A 4 32.61 4.78 -15.09
C ILE A 4 32.26 5.74 -16.23
N GLU A 5 33.24 6.50 -16.71
CA GLU A 5 33.05 7.46 -17.82
C GLU A 5 32.84 6.74 -19.16
N ASN A 6 33.45 5.57 -19.34
CA ASN A 6 33.39 4.79 -20.57
C ASN A 6 33.25 3.30 -20.26
N LEU A 7 32.51 2.58 -21.10
CA LEU A 7 32.42 1.13 -21.08
C LEU A 7 32.70 0.59 -22.49
N ARG A 8 33.87 -0.03 -22.66
CA ARG A 8 34.46 -0.47 -23.93
C ARG A 8 34.57 0.65 -24.96
N ARG A 9 33.56 0.82 -25.83
CA ARG A 9 33.50 1.90 -26.84
C ARG A 9 32.45 2.96 -26.53
N TYR A 10 31.64 2.76 -25.50
CA TYR A 10 30.47 3.57 -25.23
C TYR A 10 30.79 4.64 -24.18
N GLU A 11 30.54 5.90 -24.52
CA GLU A 11 30.70 7.05 -23.64
C GLU A 11 29.47 7.16 -22.74
N ILE A 12 29.61 6.94 -21.43
CA ILE A 12 28.49 7.03 -20.50
C ILE A 12 28.12 8.50 -20.28
N ARG A 13 26.84 8.83 -20.43
CA ARG A 13 26.32 10.19 -20.34
C ARG A 13 25.59 10.46 -19.03
N ARG A 14 24.79 9.51 -18.54
CA ARG A 14 24.11 9.56 -17.24
C ARG A 14 23.52 8.21 -16.86
N GLU A 15 23.19 8.05 -15.58
CA GLU A 15 22.34 6.96 -15.10
C GLU A 15 20.87 7.18 -15.51
N LEU A 16 20.22 6.12 -15.99
CA LEU A 16 18.79 6.08 -16.29
C LEU A 16 17.99 5.43 -15.17
N GLY A 17 18.58 4.44 -14.49
CA GLY A 17 17.94 3.77 -13.37
C GLY A 17 18.81 2.65 -12.78
N ARG A 18 18.45 2.25 -11.56
CA ARG A 18 19.18 1.26 -10.76
C ARG A 18 18.23 0.20 -10.25
N GLY A 19 18.48 -1.05 -10.61
CA GLY A 19 17.71 -2.21 -10.15
C GLY A 19 18.45 -2.99 -9.06
N ALA A 20 17.85 -4.11 -8.63
CA ALA A 20 18.47 -5.06 -7.71
C ALA A 20 19.83 -5.60 -8.23
N MET A 21 19.94 -5.75 -9.55
CA MET A 21 20.97 -6.54 -10.22
C MET A 21 22.09 -5.71 -10.88
N GLY A 22 21.89 -4.40 -11.00
CA GLY A 22 22.70 -3.60 -11.90
C GLY A 22 22.15 -2.22 -12.19
N VAL A 23 22.84 -1.51 -13.08
CA VAL A 23 22.56 -0.11 -13.43
C VAL A 23 22.34 0.00 -14.94
N VAL A 24 21.34 0.79 -15.32
CA VAL A 24 21.09 1.17 -16.72
C VAL A 24 21.59 2.59 -16.93
N TYR A 25 22.46 2.77 -17.92
CA TYR A 25 23.02 4.07 -18.30
C TYR A 25 22.52 4.51 -19.68
N GLU A 26 22.38 5.81 -19.88
CA GLU A 26 22.39 6.39 -21.21
C GLU A 26 23.85 6.54 -21.65
N ALA A 27 24.18 6.05 -22.83
CA ALA A 27 25.51 6.19 -23.41
C ALA A 27 25.45 6.56 -24.90
N TYR A 28 26.58 6.98 -25.42
CA TYR A 28 26.77 7.29 -26.84
C TYR A 28 27.74 6.28 -27.46
N ASP A 29 27.41 5.74 -28.63
CA ASP A 29 28.33 4.96 -29.46
C ASP A 29 28.97 5.92 -30.48
N PRO A 30 30.23 6.34 -30.30
CA PRO A 30 30.88 7.32 -31.17
C PRO A 30 31.26 6.75 -32.54
N MET A 31 31.37 5.42 -32.69
CA MET A 31 31.74 4.80 -33.97
C MET A 31 30.61 4.91 -35.01
N ILE A 32 29.37 4.73 -34.55
CA ILE A 32 28.16 4.79 -35.38
C ILE A 32 27.22 5.95 -34.99
N LYS A 33 27.71 6.85 -34.13
CA LYS A 33 27.13 8.15 -33.76
C LYS A 33 25.68 8.11 -33.26
N ARG A 34 25.34 7.14 -32.39
CA ARG A 34 23.97 6.98 -31.85
C ARG A 34 23.92 6.92 -30.32
N ARG A 35 22.76 7.27 -29.75
CA ARG A 35 22.42 7.01 -28.34
C ARG A 35 22.07 5.53 -28.16
N VAL A 36 22.45 4.96 -27.02
CA VAL A 36 22.11 3.60 -26.59
C VAL A 36 21.78 3.60 -25.09
N ALA A 37 21.02 2.61 -24.65
CA ALA A 37 20.94 2.24 -23.24
C ALA A 37 21.94 1.10 -22.96
N LEU A 38 22.73 1.20 -21.90
CA LEU A 38 23.64 0.16 -21.43
C LEU A 38 23.12 -0.42 -20.12
N LYS A 39 22.68 -1.68 -20.12
CA LYS A 39 22.33 -2.41 -18.91
C LYS A 39 23.55 -3.21 -18.44
N THR A 40 24.08 -2.84 -17.28
CA THR A 40 25.26 -3.48 -16.64
C THR A 40 24.82 -4.43 -15.53
N ILE A 41 25.58 -5.49 -15.27
CA ILE A 41 25.44 -6.33 -14.05
C ILE A 41 26.60 -6.05 -13.10
N ARG A 42 26.28 -5.94 -11.81
CA ARG A 42 27.26 -5.76 -10.74
C ARG A 42 27.65 -7.11 -10.11
N ALA A 43 28.69 -7.73 -10.68
CA ALA A 43 29.28 -8.96 -10.15
C ALA A 43 30.01 -8.77 -8.80
N ASP A 44 30.33 -7.52 -8.42
CA ASP A 44 31.18 -7.18 -7.27
C ASP A 44 30.55 -7.39 -5.88
N ARG A 45 29.32 -7.89 -5.81
CA ARG A 45 28.58 -8.18 -4.57
C ARG A 45 28.22 -9.65 -4.37
N LEU A 46 28.68 -10.53 -5.27
CA LEU A 46 28.32 -11.94 -5.34
C LEU A 46 29.57 -12.79 -5.11
N SER A 47 29.40 -14.06 -4.69
CA SER A 47 30.52 -15.00 -4.74
C SER A 47 30.93 -15.28 -6.21
N PRO A 48 32.18 -15.70 -6.49
CA PRO A 48 32.62 -15.96 -7.86
C PRO A 48 31.75 -16.96 -8.63
N ASP A 49 31.24 -17.99 -7.97
CA ASP A 49 30.41 -19.04 -8.57
C ASP A 49 28.99 -18.54 -8.88
N GLU A 50 28.41 -17.71 -8.00
CA GLU A 50 27.14 -17.03 -8.25
C GLU A 50 27.30 -16.03 -9.41
N ALA A 51 28.34 -15.20 -9.39
CA ALA A 51 28.63 -14.23 -10.45
C ALA A 51 28.75 -14.91 -11.82
N ALA A 52 29.52 -16.01 -11.92
CA ALA A 52 29.66 -16.78 -13.16
C ALA A 52 28.31 -17.35 -13.65
N THR A 53 27.49 -17.88 -12.74
CA THR A 53 26.15 -18.41 -13.05
C THR A 53 25.21 -17.32 -13.57
N ILE A 54 25.26 -16.14 -12.95
CA ILE A 54 24.45 -14.98 -13.28
C ILE A 54 24.85 -14.38 -14.65
N VAL A 55 26.14 -14.20 -14.90
CA VAL A 55 26.67 -13.73 -16.20
C VAL A 55 26.35 -14.71 -17.32
N ALA A 56 26.48 -16.03 -17.08
CA ALA A 56 26.14 -17.05 -18.07
C ALA A 56 24.64 -17.06 -18.44
N ARG A 57 23.75 -16.76 -17.48
CA ARG A 57 22.30 -16.61 -17.73
C ARG A 57 22.00 -15.33 -18.50
N PHE A 58 22.54 -14.20 -18.05
CA PHE A 58 22.39 -12.88 -18.69
C PHE A 58 22.83 -12.89 -20.16
N ARG A 59 23.95 -13.59 -20.47
CA ARG A 59 24.41 -13.80 -21.84
C ARG A 59 23.40 -14.59 -22.69
N ARG A 60 22.84 -15.69 -22.18
CA ARG A 60 21.84 -16.50 -22.91
C ARG A 60 20.55 -15.71 -23.17
N GLU A 61 20.14 -14.88 -22.22
CA GLU A 61 18.97 -14.00 -22.36
C GLU A 61 19.24 -12.90 -23.41
N ALA A 62 20.44 -12.30 -23.41
CA ALA A 62 20.88 -11.37 -24.47
C ALA A 62 20.92 -12.04 -25.86
N GLU A 63 21.45 -13.26 -25.96
CA GLU A 63 21.52 -14.04 -27.21
C GLU A 63 20.13 -14.46 -27.73
N ALA A 64 19.15 -14.66 -26.84
CA ALA A 64 17.77 -14.98 -27.21
C ALA A 64 17.00 -13.73 -27.66
N ALA A 65 17.03 -12.65 -26.86
CA ALA A 65 16.35 -11.39 -27.17
C ALA A 65 17.00 -10.64 -28.36
N GLY A 66 18.31 -10.79 -28.57
CA GLY A 66 19.04 -10.21 -29.71
C GLY A 66 18.68 -10.78 -31.08
N ARG A 67 17.88 -11.86 -31.14
CA ARG A 67 17.30 -12.40 -32.39
C ARG A 67 15.94 -11.78 -32.72
N LEU A 68 15.35 -11.01 -31.81
CA LEU A 68 14.02 -10.44 -31.98
C LEU A 68 14.11 -9.10 -32.72
N HIS A 69 13.54 -9.04 -33.92
CA HIS A 69 13.47 -7.84 -34.74
C HIS A 69 12.02 -7.46 -35.02
N HIS A 70 11.44 -6.65 -34.13
CA HIS A 70 10.05 -6.20 -34.21
C HIS A 70 9.94 -4.71 -33.85
N PRO A 71 9.12 -3.90 -34.55
CA PRO A 71 8.99 -2.46 -34.26
C PRO A 71 8.62 -2.18 -32.80
N ASN A 72 7.80 -3.04 -32.17
CA ASN A 72 7.38 -2.88 -30.77
C ASN A 72 8.29 -3.58 -29.74
N ILE A 73 9.47 -4.05 -30.12
CA ILE A 73 10.48 -4.61 -29.21
C ILE A 73 11.70 -3.68 -29.15
N VAL A 74 12.28 -3.50 -27.97
CA VAL A 74 13.56 -2.81 -27.77
C VAL A 74 14.68 -3.67 -28.37
N SER A 75 15.35 -3.16 -29.39
CA SER A 75 16.41 -3.91 -30.08
C SER A 75 17.67 -4.01 -29.24
N ILE A 76 18.24 -5.21 -29.09
CA ILE A 76 19.60 -5.40 -28.55
C ILE A 76 20.62 -5.25 -29.69
N PHE A 77 21.73 -4.57 -29.40
CA PHE A 77 22.76 -4.23 -30.38
C PHE A 77 24.12 -4.89 -30.13
N ASP A 78 24.50 -5.09 -28.86
CA ASP A 78 25.78 -5.67 -28.47
C ASP A 78 25.67 -6.30 -27.09
N PHE A 79 26.49 -7.32 -26.84
CA PHE A 79 26.74 -7.87 -25.51
C PHE A 79 28.25 -7.98 -25.33
N GLY A 80 28.77 -7.51 -24.20
CA GLY A 80 30.19 -7.54 -23.93
C GLY A 80 30.52 -7.52 -22.45
N GLU A 81 31.82 -7.50 -22.19
CA GLU A 81 32.40 -7.37 -20.87
C GLU A 81 33.57 -6.40 -20.96
N ASP A 82 33.68 -5.52 -19.98
CA ASP A 82 34.80 -4.58 -19.84
C ASP A 82 35.08 -4.33 -18.36
N GLY A 83 36.36 -4.35 -17.96
CA GLY A 83 36.77 -4.22 -16.56
C GLY A 83 36.09 -5.18 -15.56
N GLY A 84 35.69 -6.38 -15.99
CA GLY A 84 34.91 -7.33 -15.18
C GLY A 84 33.42 -6.98 -15.02
N THR A 85 32.92 -6.00 -15.78
CA THR A 85 31.50 -5.61 -15.83
C THR A 85 30.88 -6.08 -17.14
N SER A 86 29.97 -7.05 -17.08
CA SER A 86 29.18 -7.46 -18.24
C SER A 86 28.08 -6.44 -18.55
N TYR A 87 27.84 -6.20 -19.84
CA TYR A 87 26.84 -5.23 -20.32
C TYR A 87 26.05 -5.73 -21.54
N ILE A 88 24.80 -5.28 -21.65
CA ILE A 88 24.00 -5.31 -22.89
C ILE A 88 23.81 -3.87 -23.37
N ALA A 89 24.17 -3.59 -24.62
CA ALA A 89 23.81 -2.37 -25.29
C ALA A 89 22.52 -2.57 -26.10
N MET A 90 21.55 -1.69 -25.89
CA MET A 90 20.21 -1.77 -26.49
C MET A 90 19.72 -0.40 -26.97
N GLU A 91 18.62 -0.41 -27.72
CA GLU A 91 17.92 0.77 -28.20
C GLU A 91 17.57 1.72 -27.05
N PHE A 92 18.00 2.97 -27.17
CA PHE A 92 17.57 4.03 -26.28
C PHE A 92 16.17 4.50 -26.71
N VAL A 93 15.14 4.21 -25.90
CA VAL A 93 13.76 4.58 -26.23
C VAL A 93 13.47 6.02 -25.79
N GLU A 94 13.25 6.89 -26.76
CA GLU A 94 12.74 8.25 -26.54
C GLU A 94 11.23 8.21 -26.28
N GLY A 95 10.85 7.99 -25.02
CA GLY A 95 9.46 7.91 -24.56
C GLY A 95 9.36 7.79 -23.04
N ARG A 96 8.14 7.64 -22.52
CA ARG A 96 7.88 7.38 -21.08
C ARG A 96 7.38 5.95 -20.90
N ASP A 97 7.86 5.26 -19.87
CA ASP A 97 7.28 3.98 -19.45
C ASP A 97 5.86 4.17 -18.87
N LEU A 98 5.03 3.13 -18.97
CA LEU A 98 3.65 3.19 -18.48
C LEU A 98 3.57 3.38 -16.97
N LYS A 99 4.56 2.90 -16.19
CA LYS A 99 4.58 3.16 -14.74
C LYS A 99 4.71 4.67 -14.49
N ALA A 100 5.63 5.36 -15.16
CA ALA A 100 5.80 6.81 -15.05
C ALA A 100 4.57 7.60 -15.55
N ARG A 101 3.76 7.05 -16.46
CA ARG A 101 2.47 7.64 -16.88
C ARG A 101 1.37 7.44 -15.83
N PHE A 102 1.22 6.22 -15.31
CA PHE A 102 0.26 5.92 -14.23
C PHE A 102 0.58 6.66 -12.93
N ASP A 103 1.86 6.76 -12.54
CA ASP A 103 2.31 7.49 -11.35
C ASP A 103 2.04 9.01 -11.46
N ALA A 104 1.99 9.55 -12.68
CA ALA A 104 1.59 10.94 -12.95
C ALA A 104 0.07 11.16 -12.93
N GLY A 105 -0.73 10.12 -12.61
CA GLY A 105 -2.19 10.17 -12.60
C GLY A 105 -2.83 10.19 -13.98
N GLU A 106 -2.06 9.95 -15.05
CA GLU A 106 -2.53 10.03 -16.43
C GLU A 106 -3.67 9.04 -16.70
N ARG A 107 -4.69 9.48 -17.45
CA ARG A 107 -5.85 8.67 -17.85
C ARG A 107 -5.83 8.46 -19.35
N PHE A 108 -6.14 7.24 -19.77
CA PHE A 108 -6.16 6.81 -21.16
C PHE A 108 -7.60 6.69 -21.63
N SER A 109 -7.89 7.04 -22.88
CA SER A 109 -9.19 6.68 -23.45
C SER A 109 -9.26 5.16 -23.65
N THR A 110 -10.47 4.60 -23.70
CA THR A 110 -10.67 3.18 -24.01
C THR A 110 -10.04 2.80 -25.35
N ALA A 111 -10.03 3.70 -26.32
CA ALA A 111 -9.38 3.51 -27.62
C ALA A 111 -7.85 3.42 -27.49
N ASP A 112 -7.22 4.33 -26.73
CA ASP A 112 -5.78 4.32 -26.50
C ASP A 112 -5.35 3.07 -25.71
N ALA A 113 -6.11 2.72 -24.66
CA ALA A 113 -5.88 1.51 -23.87
C ALA A 113 -5.89 0.24 -24.74
N VAL A 114 -6.88 0.12 -25.64
CA VAL A 114 -6.97 -0.98 -26.61
C VAL A 114 -5.82 -0.95 -27.60
N ALA A 115 -5.49 0.21 -28.18
CA ALA A 115 -4.44 0.35 -29.19
C ALA A 115 -3.03 0.07 -28.63
N LEU A 116 -2.71 0.59 -27.46
CA LEU A 116 -1.42 0.37 -26.78
C LEU A 116 -1.29 -1.10 -26.34
N THR A 117 -2.34 -1.68 -25.74
CA THR A 117 -2.33 -3.10 -25.33
C THR A 117 -2.20 -4.03 -26.54
N ALA A 118 -2.84 -3.72 -27.67
CA ALA A 118 -2.70 -4.49 -28.89
C ALA A 118 -1.25 -4.52 -29.42
N GLN A 119 -0.52 -3.39 -29.37
CA GLN A 119 0.89 -3.34 -29.75
C GLN A 119 1.80 -4.17 -28.82
N VAL A 120 1.50 -4.21 -27.51
CA VAL A 120 2.19 -5.11 -26.56
C VAL A 120 1.96 -6.58 -26.95
N LEU A 121 0.72 -6.94 -27.29
CA LEU A 121 0.37 -8.30 -27.67
C LEU A 121 0.96 -8.73 -29.02
N ASP A 122 1.11 -7.82 -29.99
CA ASP A 122 1.81 -8.11 -31.24
C ASP A 122 3.30 -8.40 -30.99
N ALA A 123 3.97 -7.61 -30.12
CA ALA A 123 5.35 -7.85 -29.71
C ALA A 123 5.52 -9.22 -29.03
N LEU A 124 4.60 -9.57 -28.13
CA LEU A 124 4.59 -10.86 -27.43
C LEU A 124 4.33 -12.03 -28.38
N GLN A 125 3.36 -11.91 -29.29
CA GLN A 125 3.09 -12.94 -30.30
C GLN A 125 4.35 -13.23 -31.12
N TYR A 126 5.03 -12.18 -31.60
CA TYR A 126 6.27 -12.33 -32.33
C TYR A 126 7.37 -13.01 -31.49
N SER A 127 7.54 -12.65 -30.21
CA SER A 127 8.54 -13.31 -29.36
C SER A 127 8.21 -14.78 -29.10
N HIS A 128 6.92 -15.11 -28.88
CA HIS A 128 6.44 -16.47 -28.64
C HIS A 128 6.69 -17.39 -29.85
N GLU A 129 6.48 -16.88 -31.07
CA GLU A 129 6.79 -17.61 -32.32
C GLU A 129 8.29 -17.91 -32.48
N HIS A 130 9.16 -17.08 -31.91
CA HIS A 130 10.60 -17.28 -31.87
C HIS A 130 11.08 -18.04 -30.61
N GLY A 131 10.15 -18.61 -29.83
CA GLY A 131 10.44 -19.42 -28.64
C GLY A 131 10.86 -18.62 -27.40
N VAL A 132 10.65 -17.29 -27.40
CA VAL A 132 11.00 -16.39 -26.29
C VAL A 132 9.74 -15.96 -25.53
N ILE A 133 9.66 -16.33 -24.25
CA ILE A 133 8.59 -15.92 -23.32
C ILE A 133 9.15 -14.81 -22.43
N HIS A 134 8.43 -13.71 -22.25
CA HIS A 134 8.94 -12.51 -21.58
C HIS A 134 9.01 -12.65 -20.06
N ARG A 135 7.97 -13.22 -19.44
CA ARG A 135 7.84 -13.54 -18.00
C ARG A 135 7.86 -12.36 -17.02
N ASP A 136 7.93 -11.11 -17.49
CA ASP A 136 8.01 -9.91 -16.65
C ASP A 136 7.32 -8.71 -17.32
N ILE A 137 6.14 -8.94 -17.91
CA ILE A 137 5.32 -7.85 -18.46
C ILE A 137 4.72 -7.05 -17.31
N LYS A 138 5.12 -5.79 -17.21
CA LYS A 138 4.66 -4.82 -16.20
C LYS A 138 4.78 -3.40 -16.75
N PRO A 139 4.08 -2.39 -16.17
CA PRO A 139 4.10 -1.03 -16.69
C PRO A 139 5.49 -0.38 -16.80
N ALA A 140 6.47 -0.78 -15.98
CA ALA A 140 7.84 -0.27 -16.05
C ALA A 140 8.65 -0.79 -17.25
N ASN A 141 8.21 -1.90 -17.88
CA ASN A 141 8.91 -2.54 -19.01
C ASN A 141 8.24 -2.21 -20.37
N VAL A 142 7.22 -1.35 -20.37
CA VAL A 142 6.47 -0.96 -21.57
C VAL A 142 6.58 0.55 -21.74
N PHE A 143 7.29 0.98 -22.78
CA PHE A 143 7.49 2.39 -23.13
C PHE A 143 6.52 2.84 -24.20
N VAL A 144 6.07 4.09 -24.11
CA VAL A 144 5.26 4.74 -25.14
C VAL A 144 5.98 6.01 -25.58
N ARG A 145 6.23 6.10 -26.89
CA ARG A 145 6.82 7.28 -27.55
C ARG A 145 5.76 8.36 -27.79
N GLU A 146 6.18 9.58 -28.08
CA GLU A 146 5.26 10.70 -28.37
C GLU A 146 4.37 10.45 -29.60
N ASP A 147 4.84 9.64 -30.55
CA ASP A 147 4.08 9.21 -31.73
C ASP A 147 3.08 8.06 -31.47
N GLY A 148 2.94 7.61 -30.22
CA GLY A 148 2.05 6.51 -29.83
C GLY A 148 2.61 5.10 -30.06
N THR A 149 3.85 4.97 -30.56
CA THR A 149 4.52 3.67 -30.72
C THR A 149 4.88 3.08 -29.36
N VAL A 150 4.49 1.82 -29.13
CA VAL A 150 4.88 1.04 -27.95
C VAL A 150 6.23 0.36 -28.17
N LYS A 151 7.08 0.31 -27.15
CA LYS A 151 8.34 -0.46 -27.09
C LYS A 151 8.37 -1.31 -25.83
N VAL A 152 8.41 -2.63 -25.97
CA VAL A 152 8.55 -3.59 -24.87
C VAL A 152 10.04 -3.86 -24.62
N ALA A 153 10.46 -3.73 -23.37
CA ALA A 153 11.85 -3.83 -22.90
C ALA A 153 12.02 -5.00 -21.91
N ASP A 154 13.26 -5.39 -21.60
CA ASP A 154 13.57 -6.37 -20.55
C ASP A 154 12.97 -7.79 -20.74
N PHE A 155 12.93 -8.28 -21.98
CA PHE A 155 12.64 -9.67 -22.30
C PHE A 155 13.57 -10.65 -21.55
N GLY A 156 13.05 -11.32 -20.52
CA GLY A 156 13.71 -12.43 -19.82
C GLY A 156 14.78 -12.07 -18.77
N ILE A 157 15.38 -10.87 -18.80
CA ILE A 157 16.58 -10.48 -18.03
C ILE A 157 16.42 -10.57 -16.49
N ALA A 158 15.19 -10.75 -15.98
CA ALA A 158 14.87 -10.72 -14.55
C ALA A 158 14.80 -12.11 -13.86
N HIS A 159 15.01 -13.24 -14.56
CA HIS A 159 14.82 -14.58 -13.95
C HIS A 159 15.98 -15.04 -13.03
N LEU A 160 16.70 -14.09 -12.42
CA LEU A 160 17.86 -14.36 -11.58
C LEU A 160 17.50 -14.59 -10.09
N GLU A 161 16.26 -14.28 -9.69
CA GLU A 161 15.80 -14.38 -8.29
C GLU A 161 14.94 -15.63 -7.99
N SER A 162 14.44 -16.32 -9.03
CA SER A 162 13.40 -17.36 -8.93
C SER A 162 13.81 -18.63 -8.21
N SER A 163 15.06 -19.08 -8.34
CA SER A 163 15.57 -20.29 -7.71
C SER A 163 15.80 -20.16 -6.21
N SER A 164 15.83 -18.93 -5.69
CA SER A 164 16.02 -18.60 -4.26
C SER A 164 14.76 -18.02 -3.59
N LEU A 165 13.75 -17.62 -4.38
CA LEU A 165 12.54 -16.93 -3.91
C LEU A 165 11.70 -17.73 -2.89
N THR A 166 11.81 -19.06 -2.87
CA THR A 166 11.12 -19.93 -1.90
C THR A 166 11.89 -20.18 -0.60
N GLN A 167 13.19 -19.85 -0.53
CA GLN A 167 14.06 -20.32 0.55
C GLN A 167 14.50 -19.22 1.55
N ALA A 168 14.37 -17.94 1.20
CA ALA A 168 14.91 -16.82 1.99
C ALA A 168 13.88 -15.81 2.54
N GLY A 169 12.61 -15.88 2.15
CA GLY A 169 11.53 -15.00 2.67
C GLY A 169 11.61 -13.51 2.28
N SER A 170 12.73 -13.04 1.74
CA SER A 170 12.91 -11.67 1.23
C SER A 170 12.43 -11.55 -0.22
N VAL A 171 11.18 -11.15 -0.43
CA VAL A 171 10.66 -10.89 -1.78
C VAL A 171 11.14 -9.51 -2.26
N MET A 172 12.15 -9.47 -3.13
CA MET A 172 12.67 -8.23 -3.72
C MET A 172 11.86 -7.80 -4.96
N GLY A 173 10.57 -7.49 -4.77
CA GLY A 173 9.72 -6.98 -5.84
C GLY A 173 8.24 -7.00 -5.51
N THR A 174 7.44 -6.29 -6.31
CA THR A 174 5.97 -6.30 -6.18
C THR A 174 5.41 -7.40 -7.10
N PRO A 175 4.86 -8.51 -6.58
CA PRO A 175 4.39 -9.64 -7.39
C PRO A 175 3.06 -9.39 -8.12
N SER A 176 2.58 -8.13 -8.19
CA SER A 176 1.25 -7.75 -8.70
C SER A 176 1.02 -8.02 -10.19
N SER A 177 2.07 -8.36 -10.95
CA SER A 177 2.00 -8.68 -12.39
C SER A 177 2.43 -10.12 -12.70
N MET A 178 2.84 -10.91 -11.70
CA MET A 178 3.19 -12.33 -11.89
C MET A 178 1.93 -13.16 -12.10
N SER A 179 2.00 -14.19 -12.93
CA SER A 179 0.91 -15.15 -13.09
C SER A 179 0.86 -16.19 -11.96
N PRO A 180 -0.28 -16.86 -11.73
CA PRO A 180 -0.42 -17.90 -10.71
C PRO A 180 0.65 -18.99 -10.78
N GLU A 181 0.97 -19.47 -11.98
CA GLU A 181 2.01 -20.47 -12.20
C GLU A 181 3.42 -19.97 -11.85
N GLN A 182 3.73 -18.69 -12.09
CA GLN A 182 4.99 -18.08 -11.63
C GLN A 182 5.06 -18.00 -10.10
N VAL A 183 3.98 -17.58 -9.46
CA VAL A 183 3.89 -17.48 -7.99
C VAL A 183 4.03 -18.85 -7.31
N LEU A 184 3.56 -19.92 -7.95
CA LEU A 184 3.70 -21.30 -7.48
C LEU A 184 5.02 -21.98 -7.89
N GLY A 185 5.88 -21.33 -8.68
CA GLY A 185 7.11 -21.94 -9.21
C GLY A 185 6.87 -23.09 -10.18
N LEU A 186 5.72 -23.13 -10.84
CA LEU A 186 5.34 -24.16 -11.82
C LEU A 186 5.96 -23.86 -13.21
N PRO A 187 6.03 -24.86 -14.12
CA PRO A 187 6.42 -24.63 -15.50
C PRO A 187 5.54 -23.56 -16.17
N VAL A 188 6.16 -22.62 -16.89
CA VAL A 188 5.47 -21.50 -17.55
C VAL A 188 5.56 -21.59 -19.06
N ASP A 189 4.46 -21.27 -19.74
CA ASP A 189 4.35 -21.13 -21.19
C ASP A 189 4.01 -19.67 -21.58
N ALA A 190 3.73 -19.42 -22.87
CA ALA A 190 3.34 -18.12 -23.41
C ALA A 190 2.13 -17.46 -22.71
N ARG A 191 1.27 -18.24 -22.03
CA ARG A 191 0.06 -17.74 -21.35
C ARG A 191 0.37 -17.04 -20.02
N THR A 192 1.62 -17.11 -19.54
CA THR A 192 2.11 -16.24 -18.46
C THR A 192 2.06 -14.77 -18.90
N ASP A 193 2.51 -14.46 -20.12
CA ASP A 193 2.55 -13.09 -20.63
C ASP A 193 1.15 -12.57 -20.98
N VAL A 194 0.22 -13.47 -21.36
CA VAL A 194 -1.22 -13.15 -21.53
C VAL A 194 -1.82 -12.66 -20.21
N PHE A 195 -1.57 -13.35 -19.10
CA PHE A 195 -2.04 -12.94 -17.77
C PHE A 195 -1.44 -11.59 -17.36
N SER A 196 -0.12 -11.45 -17.44
CA SER A 196 0.58 -10.21 -17.10
C SER A 196 0.14 -9.02 -17.98
N THR A 197 -0.17 -9.25 -19.24
CA THR A 197 -0.75 -8.22 -20.13
C THR A 197 -2.19 -7.89 -19.74
N GLY A 198 -2.98 -8.88 -19.30
CA GLY A 198 -4.30 -8.65 -18.69
C GLY A 198 -4.25 -7.73 -17.47
N VAL A 199 -3.20 -7.84 -16.65
CA VAL A 199 -2.97 -6.96 -15.50
C VAL A 199 -2.69 -5.51 -15.95
N VAL A 200 -1.89 -5.33 -17.01
CA VAL A 200 -1.60 -4.01 -17.59
C VAL A 200 -2.84 -3.39 -18.23
N LEU A 201 -3.62 -4.18 -18.98
CA LEU A 201 -4.91 -3.75 -19.55
C LEU A 201 -5.88 -3.27 -18.48
N TYR A 202 -6.04 -4.04 -17.39
CA TYR A 202 -6.88 -3.65 -16.26
C TYR A 202 -6.51 -2.27 -15.72
N GLN A 203 -5.20 -2.03 -15.55
CA GLN A 203 -4.69 -0.76 -15.05
C GLN A 203 -4.86 0.39 -16.04
N PHE A 204 -4.76 0.15 -17.35
CA PHE A 204 -5.11 1.15 -18.36
C PHE A 204 -6.57 1.61 -18.27
N VAL A 205 -7.51 0.67 -18.15
CA VAL A 205 -8.95 0.98 -18.30
C VAL A 205 -9.63 1.41 -17.00
N THR A 206 -9.06 1.05 -15.85
CA THR A 206 -9.59 1.43 -14.51
C THR A 206 -8.73 2.46 -13.77
N GLY A 207 -7.42 2.55 -14.08
CA GLY A 207 -6.44 3.28 -13.29
C GLY A 207 -5.93 2.52 -12.04
N GLU A 208 -6.52 1.38 -11.70
CA GLU A 208 -6.21 0.58 -10.51
C GLU A 208 -5.50 -0.75 -10.87
N ARG A 209 -4.95 -1.47 -9.90
CA ARG A 209 -4.41 -2.83 -10.15
C ARG A 209 -5.48 -3.89 -9.81
N PRO A 210 -5.59 -4.98 -10.60
CA PRO A 210 -6.56 -6.05 -10.33
C PRO A 210 -6.25 -6.80 -9.03
N PHE A 211 -4.97 -6.93 -8.68
CA PHE A 211 -4.51 -7.62 -7.47
C PHE A 211 -3.59 -6.68 -6.67
N GLY A 212 -4.19 -5.94 -5.73
CA GLY A 212 -3.51 -5.05 -4.79
C GLY A 212 -3.46 -5.63 -3.38
N GLY A 213 -2.33 -5.44 -2.68
CA GLY A 213 -2.18 -5.83 -1.29
C GLY A 213 -0.95 -5.18 -0.63
N ALA A 214 -1.06 -4.93 0.68
CA ALA A 214 -0.03 -4.31 1.52
C ALA A 214 1.33 -5.05 1.52
N GLN A 215 1.30 -6.38 1.36
CA GLN A 215 2.48 -7.23 1.35
C GLN A 215 2.57 -8.02 0.05
N SER A 216 3.79 -8.45 -0.30
CA SER A 216 4.03 -9.35 -1.43
C SER A 216 3.23 -10.66 -1.27
N THR A 217 3.21 -11.21 -0.06
CA THR A 217 2.48 -12.44 0.30
C THR A 217 0.96 -12.31 0.13
N THR A 218 0.36 -11.18 0.52
CA THR A 218 -1.08 -10.97 0.32
C THR A 218 -1.41 -10.76 -1.16
N THR A 219 -0.58 -9.99 -1.87
CA THR A 219 -0.70 -9.83 -3.34
C THR A 219 -0.61 -11.19 -4.06
N MET A 220 0.34 -12.05 -3.69
CA MET A 220 0.46 -13.42 -4.19
C MET A 220 -0.81 -14.25 -3.90
N GLN A 221 -1.35 -14.20 -2.68
CA GLN A 221 -2.59 -14.91 -2.35
C GLN A 221 -3.77 -14.46 -3.21
N LYS A 222 -3.89 -13.16 -3.51
CA LYS A 222 -4.93 -12.63 -4.41
C LYS A 222 -4.73 -13.07 -5.86
N VAL A 223 -3.51 -12.98 -6.38
CA VAL A 223 -3.15 -13.52 -7.71
C VAL A 223 -3.61 -14.98 -7.83
N LEU A 224 -3.38 -15.79 -6.80
CA LEU A 224 -3.75 -17.21 -6.77
C LEU A 224 -5.26 -17.50 -6.59
N LYS A 225 -6.01 -16.68 -5.86
CA LYS A 225 -7.35 -17.06 -5.33
C LYS A 225 -8.51 -16.10 -5.59
N GLU A 226 -8.24 -14.82 -5.84
CA GLU A 226 -9.28 -13.78 -5.90
C GLU A 226 -9.45 -13.31 -7.35
N ASP A 227 -10.67 -13.32 -7.88
CA ASP A 227 -10.97 -12.71 -9.17
C ASP A 227 -11.14 -11.19 -9.01
N PRO A 228 -10.64 -10.37 -9.97
CA PRO A 228 -10.68 -8.93 -9.84
C PRO A 228 -12.09 -8.37 -10.06
N LEU A 229 -12.37 -7.20 -9.47
CA LEU A 229 -13.62 -6.48 -9.73
C LEU A 229 -13.79 -6.20 -11.23
N PRO A 230 -14.98 -6.39 -11.83
CA PRO A 230 -15.18 -6.12 -13.26
C PRO A 230 -14.84 -4.65 -13.59
N PRO A 231 -14.00 -4.38 -14.61
CA PRO A 231 -13.63 -3.02 -15.02
C PRO A 231 -14.78 -2.00 -15.10
N THR A 232 -15.96 -2.40 -15.60
CA THR A 232 -17.15 -1.52 -15.69
C THR A 232 -17.59 -0.96 -14.33
N THR A 233 -17.34 -1.66 -13.23
CA THR A 233 -17.68 -1.20 -11.87
C THR A 233 -16.82 -0.03 -11.40
N LEU A 234 -15.61 0.13 -11.96
CA LEU A 234 -14.69 1.22 -11.67
C LEU A 234 -14.73 2.31 -12.75
N ASN A 235 -15.07 1.95 -13.98
CA ASN A 235 -15.21 2.86 -15.11
C ASN A 235 -16.43 2.51 -15.97
N VAL A 236 -17.55 3.18 -15.67
CA VAL A 236 -18.85 2.99 -16.34
C VAL A 236 -18.88 3.41 -17.83
N GLN A 237 -17.79 3.97 -18.37
CA GLN A 237 -17.65 4.28 -19.80
C GLN A 237 -17.08 3.11 -20.61
N LEU A 238 -16.74 1.99 -19.97
CA LEU A 238 -16.27 0.78 -20.64
C LEU A 238 -17.45 -0.04 -21.18
N PRO A 239 -17.35 -0.63 -22.38
CA PRO A 239 -18.34 -1.61 -22.85
C PRO A 239 -18.29 -2.89 -22.00
N ASP A 240 -19.44 -3.52 -21.73
CA ASP A 240 -19.55 -4.79 -20.97
C ASP A 240 -18.59 -5.88 -21.45
N LEU A 241 -18.32 -5.93 -22.76
CA LEU A 241 -17.38 -6.90 -23.37
C LEU A 241 -15.94 -6.74 -22.87
N MET A 242 -15.56 -5.57 -22.31
CA MET A 242 -14.27 -5.38 -21.63
C MET A 242 -14.14 -6.28 -20.40
N ASP A 243 -15.21 -6.48 -19.64
CA ASP A 243 -15.19 -7.34 -18.44
C ASP A 243 -14.96 -8.80 -18.83
N GLU A 244 -15.58 -9.28 -19.91
CA GLU A 244 -15.36 -10.64 -20.41
C GLU A 244 -13.91 -10.84 -20.88
N ILE A 245 -13.36 -9.86 -21.59
CA ILE A 245 -11.98 -9.89 -22.10
C ILE A 245 -10.97 -9.91 -20.96
N VAL A 246 -11.12 -9.02 -19.98
CA VAL A 246 -10.28 -8.95 -18.78
C VAL A 246 -10.39 -10.24 -17.97
N ARG A 247 -11.61 -10.74 -17.73
CA ARG A 247 -11.83 -11.99 -16.99
C ARG A 247 -11.16 -13.18 -17.68
N LYS A 248 -11.24 -13.29 -19.00
CA LYS A 248 -10.57 -14.38 -19.74
C LYS A 248 -9.03 -14.23 -19.68
N ALA A 249 -8.49 -13.03 -19.83
CA ALA A 249 -7.04 -12.81 -19.71
C ALA A 249 -6.49 -13.15 -18.31
N LEU A 250 -7.26 -12.83 -17.27
CA LEU A 250 -6.89 -13.01 -15.86
C LEU A 250 -7.36 -14.32 -15.22
N ALA A 251 -7.85 -15.28 -16.02
CA ALA A 251 -8.27 -16.59 -15.53
C ALA A 251 -7.11 -17.32 -14.82
N LYS A 252 -7.40 -17.95 -13.69
CA LYS A 252 -6.35 -18.49 -12.80
C LYS A 252 -5.59 -19.65 -13.44
N LYS A 253 -6.29 -20.57 -14.09
CA LYS A 253 -5.70 -21.66 -14.85
C LYS A 253 -5.25 -21.18 -16.24
N PRO A 254 -4.04 -21.52 -16.72
CA PRO A 254 -3.59 -21.13 -18.06
C PRO A 254 -4.52 -21.59 -19.18
N GLU A 255 -5.10 -22.79 -19.09
CA GLU A 255 -6.00 -23.34 -20.09
C GLU A 255 -7.34 -22.60 -20.26
N ASP A 256 -7.76 -21.82 -19.26
CA ASP A 256 -8.97 -21.00 -19.32
C ASP A 256 -8.71 -19.61 -19.95
N ARG A 257 -7.43 -19.26 -20.21
CA ARG A 257 -7.02 -17.97 -20.81
C ARG A 257 -7.15 -17.97 -22.33
N TYR A 258 -6.77 -16.85 -22.96
CA TYR A 258 -6.49 -16.81 -24.39
C TYR A 258 -5.33 -17.76 -24.72
N GLY A 259 -5.48 -18.55 -25.80
CA GLY A 259 -4.50 -19.55 -26.19
C GLY A 259 -3.19 -18.97 -26.71
N SER A 260 -3.22 -17.73 -27.22
CA SER A 260 -2.06 -16.96 -27.68
C SER A 260 -2.28 -15.45 -27.51
N ALA A 261 -1.20 -14.67 -27.59
CA ALA A 261 -1.27 -13.21 -27.59
C ALA A 261 -2.08 -12.66 -28.78
N ALA A 262 -1.99 -13.30 -29.96
CA ALA A 262 -2.82 -12.96 -31.12
C ALA A 262 -4.33 -13.15 -30.90
N GLU A 263 -4.77 -14.17 -30.15
CA GLU A 263 -6.19 -14.37 -29.82
C GLU A 263 -6.71 -13.24 -28.94
N PHE A 264 -5.91 -12.83 -27.93
CA PHE A 264 -6.23 -11.71 -27.06
C PHE A 264 -6.26 -10.38 -27.83
N ALA A 265 -5.27 -10.12 -28.70
CA ALA A 265 -5.21 -8.91 -29.51
C ALA A 265 -6.41 -8.81 -30.47
N LYS A 266 -6.85 -9.93 -31.04
CA LYS A 266 -8.07 -10.00 -31.87
C LYS A 266 -9.33 -9.67 -31.07
N ALA A 267 -9.46 -10.17 -29.85
CA ALA A 267 -10.60 -9.86 -28.98
C ALA A 267 -10.64 -8.37 -28.61
N LEU A 268 -9.50 -7.76 -28.28
CA LEU A 268 -9.41 -6.32 -28.01
C LEU A 268 -9.73 -5.45 -29.23
N ARG A 269 -9.17 -5.78 -30.41
CA ARG A 269 -9.44 -5.05 -31.66
C ARG A 269 -10.93 -5.08 -32.06
N ALA A 270 -11.67 -6.12 -31.69
CA ALA A 270 -13.11 -6.20 -31.94
C ALA A 270 -13.92 -5.12 -31.19
N LEU A 271 -13.41 -4.58 -30.07
CA LEU A 271 -14.02 -3.43 -29.37
C LEU A 271 -13.89 -2.11 -30.15
N ALA A 272 -12.85 -1.97 -30.99
CA ALA A 272 -12.55 -0.75 -31.72
C ALA A 272 -13.32 -0.63 -33.05
N MET A 273 -14.03 -1.67 -33.48
CA MET A 273 -14.89 -1.62 -34.66
C MET A 273 -16.32 -1.20 -34.26
N PRO A 274 -16.96 -0.26 -34.99
CA PRO A 274 -18.37 0.05 -34.75
C PRO A 274 -19.21 -1.19 -35.05
N ALA A 275 -19.82 -1.76 -34.02
CA ALA A 275 -20.62 -2.97 -34.17
C ALA A 275 -21.87 -2.69 -35.02
N PRO A 276 -22.14 -3.46 -36.09
CA PRO A 276 -23.45 -3.42 -36.73
C PRO A 276 -24.50 -3.88 -35.70
N ALA A 277 -25.60 -3.15 -35.59
CA ALA A 277 -26.60 -3.33 -34.54
C ALA A 277 -27.14 -4.77 -34.53
N ARG A 278 -26.64 -5.61 -33.61
CA ARG A 278 -27.17 -6.94 -33.37
C ARG A 278 -28.47 -6.82 -32.58
N SER A 279 -29.57 -7.15 -33.24
CA SER A 279 -30.89 -7.26 -32.63
C SER A 279 -30.85 -8.23 -31.44
N LYS A 280 -31.35 -7.78 -30.28
CA LYS A 280 -31.61 -8.67 -29.14
C LYS A 280 -32.77 -9.60 -29.50
N ALA A 281 -32.46 -10.84 -29.87
CA ALA A 281 -33.40 -11.95 -29.94
C ALA A 281 -32.71 -13.24 -29.47
N ALA A 282 -33.50 -14.12 -28.83
CA ALA A 282 -33.10 -15.42 -28.28
C ALA A 282 -32.14 -15.42 -27.06
N SER A 283 -32.73 -15.34 -25.86
CA SER A 283 -32.54 -16.40 -24.83
C SER A 283 -33.58 -16.25 -23.70
N ALA A 284 -34.75 -16.84 -23.89
CA ALA A 284 -35.72 -17.06 -22.82
C ALA A 284 -36.60 -18.28 -23.17
N ALA A 285 -36.17 -19.48 -22.76
CA ALA A 285 -36.99 -20.68 -22.74
C ALA A 285 -36.42 -21.73 -21.77
N ALA A 286 -37.12 -21.95 -20.67
CA ALA A 286 -37.15 -23.23 -19.96
C ALA A 286 -38.57 -23.80 -20.13
N PRO A 287 -38.76 -25.13 -20.17
CA PRO A 287 -39.93 -25.71 -20.84
C PRO A 287 -41.13 -25.94 -19.92
N ALA A 288 -42.32 -25.94 -20.53
CA ALA A 288 -43.51 -26.62 -20.04
C ALA A 288 -44.13 -27.41 -21.20
N PHE A 289 -44.59 -28.64 -20.93
CA PHE A 289 -45.30 -29.48 -21.88
C PHE A 289 -46.72 -28.96 -22.09
N ASP A 290 -47.27 -29.09 -23.30
CA ASP A 290 -48.40 -29.98 -23.55
C ASP A 290 -48.63 -30.21 -25.06
N ALA A 291 -49.56 -31.11 -25.38
CA ALA A 291 -49.54 -31.90 -26.62
C ALA A 291 -50.52 -31.47 -27.73
N GLU A 292 -50.44 -32.24 -28.82
CA GLU A 292 -51.41 -32.46 -29.91
C GLU A 292 -51.44 -31.55 -31.16
N ALA A 293 -51.52 -32.26 -32.29
CA ALA A 293 -52.11 -31.91 -33.59
C ALA A 293 -51.50 -30.77 -34.43
N THR A 294 -51.57 -30.78 -35.77
CA THR A 294 -51.75 -31.87 -36.77
C THR A 294 -51.25 -31.35 -38.13
N VAL A 295 -50.65 -32.25 -38.89
CA VAL A 295 -50.42 -32.28 -40.36
C VAL A 295 -51.17 -31.23 -41.22
N VAL A 296 -50.46 -30.59 -42.17
CA VAL A 296 -50.73 -30.63 -43.63
C VAL A 296 -49.63 -29.87 -44.39
N ALA A 297 -49.14 -30.48 -45.48
CA ALA A 297 -48.17 -29.88 -46.40
C ALA A 297 -48.86 -29.16 -47.56
N SER A 298 -48.16 -28.21 -48.21
CA SER A 298 -48.41 -27.86 -49.61
C SER A 298 -47.14 -27.37 -50.29
N THR A 299 -46.85 -28.00 -51.42
CA THR A 299 -45.76 -27.69 -52.35
C THR A 299 -46.22 -26.65 -53.38
N VAL A 300 -45.28 -25.97 -54.04
CA VAL A 300 -45.21 -25.78 -55.50
C VAL A 300 -43.86 -25.15 -55.85
N ALA A 301 -43.26 -25.57 -56.96
CA ALA A 301 -41.89 -25.23 -57.36
C ALA A 301 -41.82 -24.19 -58.49
N ARG A 302 -40.67 -23.50 -58.63
CA ARG A 302 -40.15 -23.09 -59.95
C ARG A 302 -38.64 -22.87 -59.97
N ALA A 303 -37.97 -23.57 -60.88
CA ALA A 303 -36.63 -23.26 -61.42
C ALA A 303 -36.80 -23.04 -62.95
N PRO A 304 -35.82 -22.49 -63.73
CA PRO A 304 -34.54 -23.16 -63.98
C PRO A 304 -33.26 -22.27 -64.18
N SER A 305 -32.12 -22.95 -64.07
CA SER A 305 -30.80 -22.91 -64.76
C SER A 305 -30.54 -21.94 -65.96
N PRO A 306 -29.28 -21.64 -66.40
CA PRO A 306 -28.08 -22.52 -66.30
C PRO A 306 -26.66 -21.89 -66.12
N ARG A 307 -25.65 -22.76 -65.90
CA ARG A 307 -24.21 -22.54 -66.23
C ARG A 307 -23.90 -23.07 -67.65
N PRO A 308 -22.75 -22.66 -68.23
CA PRO A 308 -21.84 -23.62 -68.90
C PRO A 308 -20.42 -23.61 -68.29
N ALA A 309 -19.53 -24.49 -68.75
CA ALA A 309 -18.24 -24.79 -68.12
C ALA A 309 -17.10 -25.16 -69.11
N SER A 310 -15.84 -25.00 -68.66
CA SER A 310 -14.61 -25.73 -69.11
C SER A 310 -14.17 -25.51 -70.59
N PRO A 311 -13.06 -26.08 -71.14
CA PRO A 311 -12.02 -27.00 -70.60
C PRO A 311 -10.53 -26.53 -70.86
N PRO A 312 -9.55 -27.33 -71.37
CA PRO A 312 -8.46 -27.92 -70.56
C PRO A 312 -7.00 -27.62 -71.01
N ALA A 313 -6.01 -28.27 -70.37
CA ALA A 313 -4.58 -28.25 -70.70
C ALA A 313 -4.24 -28.99 -72.02
N PRO A 314 -3.01 -28.82 -72.58
CA PRO A 314 -1.87 -29.68 -72.21
C PRO A 314 -0.52 -28.89 -72.16
N GLU A 315 0.71 -29.43 -72.01
CA GLU A 315 1.17 -30.84 -71.89
C GLU A 315 2.34 -31.03 -70.86
N ALA A 316 3.55 -31.48 -71.27
CA ALA A 316 4.47 -32.25 -70.42
C ALA A 316 5.94 -32.37 -70.93
N THR A 317 6.94 -32.51 -70.03
CA THR A 317 8.14 -33.37 -70.24
C THR A 317 8.90 -33.77 -68.93
N VAL A 318 8.74 -35.05 -68.53
CA VAL A 318 9.72 -36.03 -67.95
C VAL A 318 10.86 -35.60 -66.96
N ALA A 319 10.72 -36.00 -65.67
CA ALA A 319 11.52 -36.92 -64.80
C ALA A 319 13.06 -37.15 -65.01
N PRO A 320 13.87 -37.63 -64.00
CA PRO A 320 13.45 -38.44 -62.83
C PRO A 320 14.08 -38.22 -61.41
N THR A 321 13.32 -38.82 -60.48
CA THR A 321 13.39 -39.28 -59.06
C THR A 321 14.60 -40.17 -58.64
N PRO A 322 14.69 -40.84 -57.44
CA PRO A 322 13.75 -41.05 -56.27
C PRO A 322 14.38 -40.74 -54.86
N ALA A 323 13.81 -41.01 -53.67
CA ALA A 323 12.64 -41.76 -53.13
C ALA A 323 12.04 -41.02 -51.88
N TYR A 324 10.73 -41.03 -51.54
CA TYR A 324 9.86 -42.09 -50.98
C TYR A 324 10.31 -42.62 -49.58
N ALA A 325 9.47 -42.82 -48.54
CA ALA A 325 8.01 -43.02 -48.46
C ALA A 325 7.39 -42.55 -47.11
N ALA A 326 6.06 -42.59 -46.98
CA ALA A 326 5.34 -42.27 -45.72
C ALA A 326 4.07 -43.12 -45.50
N ARG A 327 3.72 -43.39 -44.22
CA ARG A 327 2.34 -43.66 -43.69
C ARG A 327 1.68 -44.98 -44.17
N PRO A 328 0.49 -45.45 -43.69
CA PRO A 328 -0.64 -44.73 -43.08
C PRO A 328 -1.38 -45.41 -41.88
N SER A 329 -2.72 -45.35 -41.86
CA SER A 329 -3.64 -44.97 -40.77
C SER A 329 -4.78 -45.96 -40.42
N LEU A 330 -5.53 -45.66 -39.34
CA LEU A 330 -6.97 -45.93 -39.04
C LEU A 330 -7.46 -47.24 -38.33
N ASP A 331 -8.13 -47.01 -37.20
CA ASP A 331 -9.35 -47.59 -36.56
C ASP A 331 -9.80 -49.08 -36.65
N ALA A 332 -9.91 -49.72 -35.45
CA ALA A 332 -10.98 -50.61 -34.89
C ALA A 332 -11.44 -51.91 -35.65
N PRO A 333 -12.25 -52.86 -35.07
CA PRO A 333 -12.88 -52.94 -33.73
C PRO A 333 -12.89 -54.35 -33.00
N THR A 334 -13.39 -54.36 -31.74
CA THR A 334 -13.98 -55.45 -30.87
C THR A 334 -13.61 -56.96 -30.96
N THR A 335 -13.24 -57.60 -29.82
CA THR A 335 -14.10 -58.59 -29.06
C THR A 335 -13.48 -59.18 -27.75
N THR A 336 -14.25 -59.04 -26.65
CA THR A 336 -14.46 -59.92 -25.45
C THR A 336 -13.40 -60.86 -24.81
N VAL A 337 -13.28 -60.69 -23.47
CA VAL A 337 -13.12 -61.70 -22.38
C VAL A 337 -11.74 -62.38 -22.15
N SER A 338 -11.05 -61.98 -21.07
CA SER A 338 -10.92 -62.80 -19.83
C SER A 338 -10.09 -62.11 -18.71
N ARG A 339 -10.51 -62.32 -17.45
CA ARG A 339 -9.74 -62.13 -16.19
C ARG A 339 -9.12 -63.50 -15.80
N PRO A 340 -8.12 -63.64 -14.88
CA PRO A 340 -7.89 -62.81 -13.70
C PRO A 340 -6.41 -62.67 -13.18
N LYS A 341 -6.31 -62.12 -11.94
CA LYS A 341 -5.29 -62.34 -10.88
C LYS A 341 -4.04 -61.45 -10.79
N SER A 342 -3.94 -60.90 -9.58
CA SER A 342 -2.94 -60.02 -8.98
C SER A 342 -1.59 -60.67 -8.66
N GLN A 343 -0.50 -59.90 -8.80
CA GLN A 343 0.69 -59.99 -7.93
C GLN A 343 1.27 -58.60 -7.63
N LEU A 344 1.06 -58.11 -6.40
CA LEU A 344 2.09 -57.37 -5.65
C LEU A 344 2.91 -58.45 -4.93
N PRO A 345 4.26 -58.41 -4.93
CA PRO A 345 4.98 -57.37 -4.19
C PRO A 345 6.34 -56.93 -4.79
N ALA A 346 6.52 -55.62 -5.00
CA ALA A 346 7.85 -55.04 -5.30
C ALA A 346 8.00 -53.60 -4.78
N VAL A 347 6.94 -52.78 -4.90
CA VAL A 347 6.97 -51.34 -4.61
C VAL A 347 7.21 -51.01 -3.13
N LEU A 348 6.76 -51.86 -2.19
CA LEU A 348 6.92 -51.61 -0.74
C LEU A 348 8.37 -51.72 -0.24
N ILE A 349 9.24 -52.47 -0.92
CA ILE A 349 10.63 -52.64 -0.49
C ILE A 349 11.45 -51.38 -0.77
N VAL A 350 11.23 -50.74 -1.92
CA VAL A 350 11.97 -49.52 -2.34
C VAL A 350 11.66 -48.34 -1.42
N VAL A 351 10.39 -48.17 -1.02
CA VAL A 351 9.98 -47.10 -0.09
C VAL A 351 10.54 -47.31 1.32
N GLY A 352 10.59 -48.56 1.79
CA GLY A 352 11.16 -48.90 3.11
C GLY A 352 12.67 -48.61 3.21
N VAL A 353 13.45 -48.91 2.17
CA VAL A 353 14.89 -48.64 2.13
C VAL A 353 15.18 -47.13 2.12
N ALA A 354 14.41 -46.35 1.37
CA ALA A 354 14.56 -44.89 1.34
C ALA A 354 14.26 -44.24 2.71
N ALA A 355 13.21 -44.69 3.41
CA ALA A 355 12.87 -44.19 4.74
C ALA A 355 13.96 -44.51 5.79
N LEU A 356 14.55 -45.70 5.74
CA LEU A 356 15.64 -46.11 6.64
C LEU A 356 16.93 -45.31 6.39
N ALA A 357 17.26 -45.00 5.13
CA ALA A 357 18.42 -44.17 4.81
C ALA A 357 18.28 -42.73 5.34
N ILE A 358 17.09 -42.14 5.25
CA ILE A 358 16.79 -40.80 5.79
C ILE A 358 16.86 -40.80 7.32
N ALA A 359 16.29 -41.81 7.98
CA ALA A 359 16.35 -41.95 9.44
C ALA A 359 17.79 -42.11 9.96
N ALA A 360 18.62 -42.92 9.28
CA ALA A 360 20.04 -43.08 9.61
C ALA A 360 20.83 -41.78 9.42
N GLY A 361 20.54 -41.01 8.36
CA GLY A 361 21.13 -39.70 8.12
C GLY A 361 20.81 -38.67 9.21
N LEU A 362 19.53 -38.57 9.62
CA LEU A 362 19.14 -37.69 10.73
C LEU A 362 19.77 -38.10 12.07
N TRP A 363 19.89 -39.41 12.35
CA TRP A 363 20.51 -39.90 13.58
C TRP A 363 22.01 -39.60 13.65
N TRP A 364 22.72 -39.75 12.53
CA TRP A 364 24.15 -39.40 12.42
C TRP A 364 24.38 -37.88 12.53
N TRP A 365 23.47 -37.08 11.96
CA TRP A 365 23.51 -35.61 12.10
C TRP A 365 23.24 -35.16 13.55
N MET A 366 22.27 -35.76 14.24
CA MET A 366 22.03 -35.45 15.67
C MET A 366 23.22 -35.80 16.57
N GLN A 367 23.97 -36.87 16.30
CA GLN A 367 25.18 -37.21 17.08
C GLN A 367 26.37 -36.28 16.82
N SER A 368 26.51 -35.76 15.60
CA SER A 368 27.58 -34.81 15.26
C SER A 368 27.34 -33.41 15.83
N VAL A 369 26.09 -32.99 16.01
CA VAL A 369 25.75 -31.73 16.71
C VAL A 369 25.96 -31.85 18.23
N ALA A 370 25.66 -33.00 18.83
CA ALA A 370 25.84 -33.23 20.27
C ALA A 370 27.32 -33.28 20.73
N SER A 371 28.27 -33.48 19.81
CA SER A 371 29.70 -33.65 20.12
C SER A 371 30.56 -32.37 19.97
N GLN A 372 29.98 -31.25 19.51
CA GLN A 372 30.69 -29.95 19.42
C GLN A 372 30.43 -29.00 20.61
N ALA A 373 29.47 -29.30 21.49
CA ALA A 373 29.13 -28.44 22.64
C ALA A 373 30.06 -28.60 23.86
N GLY A 374 31.16 -29.35 23.76
CA GLY A 374 31.95 -29.75 24.93
C GLY A 374 33.40 -30.12 24.63
N ARG A 375 34.20 -29.16 24.14
CA ARG A 375 35.68 -29.17 24.19
C ARG A 375 36.25 -27.82 23.76
N HIS A 376 36.70 -27.01 24.73
CA HIS A 376 37.94 -26.21 24.67
C HIS A 376 38.14 -25.53 26.04
N VAL A 377 38.70 -26.29 26.99
CA VAL A 377 39.25 -25.78 28.25
C VAL A 377 40.63 -26.40 28.40
N SER A 378 41.67 -25.55 28.46
CA SER A 378 43.07 -25.88 28.79
C SER A 378 43.80 -26.83 27.81
N SER A 379 45.12 -26.79 27.63
CA SER A 379 46.17 -25.79 27.93
C SER A 379 47.50 -26.32 27.36
N ASP A 380 48.34 -25.50 26.71
CA ASP A 380 49.78 -25.47 27.06
C ASP A 380 50.62 -24.34 26.41
N THR A 381 51.36 -23.66 27.28
CA THR A 381 52.74 -23.14 27.19
C THR A 381 53.45 -22.97 25.83
N THR A 382 53.85 -21.73 25.53
CA THR A 382 55.26 -21.42 25.16
C THR A 382 55.64 -20.02 25.67
N GLN A 383 56.86 -19.86 26.19
CA GLN A 383 57.36 -18.65 26.85
C GLN A 383 57.86 -17.58 25.86
N VAL A 384 57.64 -16.29 26.16
CA VAL A 384 58.58 -15.19 25.83
C VAL A 384 58.70 -14.23 27.01
N ALA A 385 59.90 -13.66 27.17
CA ALA A 385 60.46 -13.04 28.36
C ALA A 385 59.70 -11.86 29.04
N SER A 386 59.96 -11.77 30.34
CA SER A 386 59.66 -10.66 31.26
C SER A 386 60.31 -9.32 30.88
N VAL A 387 59.58 -8.23 31.11
CA VAL A 387 60.13 -6.91 31.46
C VAL A 387 59.29 -6.33 32.61
N ALA A 388 59.95 -5.80 33.65
CA ALA A 388 59.32 -5.26 34.86
C ALA A 388 58.98 -3.75 34.73
N PRO A 389 58.02 -3.22 35.52
CA PRO A 389 57.55 -1.84 35.40
C PRO A 389 58.39 -0.82 36.21
N PRO A 390 58.37 0.48 35.85
CA PRO A 390 58.84 1.55 36.73
C PRO A 390 57.82 1.83 37.86
N PRO A 391 58.28 2.30 39.05
CA PRO A 391 57.42 2.47 40.21
C PRO A 391 56.60 3.77 40.23
N VAL A 392 55.52 3.68 41.00
CA VAL A 392 54.51 4.69 41.31
C VAL A 392 55.08 6.05 41.76
N ALA A 393 54.51 7.14 41.23
CA ALA A 393 54.46 8.44 41.91
C ALA A 393 53.05 8.68 42.46
N ALA A 394 52.93 9.08 43.73
CA ALA A 394 51.64 9.22 44.41
C ALA A 394 50.90 10.50 43.99
N PRO A 395 49.57 10.47 43.81
CA PRO A 395 48.78 11.68 43.65
C PRO A 395 48.58 12.38 45.00
N ALA A 396 48.84 13.69 45.04
CA ALA A 396 48.54 14.52 46.19
C ALA A 396 47.02 14.71 46.38
N ALA A 397 46.59 14.88 47.62
CA ALA A 397 45.18 15.07 47.97
C ALA A 397 44.61 16.39 47.44
N VAL A 398 43.37 16.36 46.94
CA VAL A 398 42.56 17.53 46.60
C VAL A 398 41.32 17.53 47.52
N PRO A 399 40.95 18.67 48.15
CA PRO A 399 39.90 18.70 49.15
C PRO A 399 38.47 18.65 48.58
N SER A 400 37.52 18.34 49.48
CA SER A 400 36.11 18.10 49.18
C SER A 400 35.28 19.36 48.89
N ALA A 401 34.45 19.26 47.86
CA ALA A 401 33.13 19.87 47.65
C ALA A 401 32.89 21.40 47.83
N ALA A 402 32.43 22.01 46.75
CA ALA A 402 31.41 23.07 46.76
C ALA A 402 30.31 22.69 45.75
N PRO A 403 29.01 22.97 46.01
CA PRO A 403 27.93 22.52 45.14
C PRO A 403 27.82 23.37 43.86
N ALA A 404 27.53 22.72 42.74
CA ALA A 404 27.26 23.39 41.46
C ALA A 404 25.95 24.20 41.51
N PRO A 405 25.81 25.30 40.76
CA PRO A 405 24.58 26.07 40.69
C PRO A 405 23.45 25.25 40.05
N GLY A 406 22.22 25.44 40.54
CA GLY A 406 21.04 24.74 40.04
C GLY A 406 20.72 25.04 38.56
N PRO A 407 19.95 24.16 37.89
CA PRO A 407 19.68 24.30 36.46
C PRO A 407 18.91 25.59 36.16
N VAL A 408 19.45 26.39 35.26
CA VAL A 408 18.78 27.58 34.69
C VAL A 408 17.54 27.09 33.93
N PRO A 409 16.36 27.72 34.10
CA PRO A 409 15.17 27.34 33.34
C PRO A 409 15.39 27.67 31.86
N VAL A 410 15.59 26.63 31.04
CA VAL A 410 15.65 26.75 29.58
C VAL A 410 14.29 27.25 29.10
N THR A 411 14.25 28.50 28.63
CA THR A 411 13.05 29.05 27.99
C THR A 411 12.80 28.25 26.72
N PRO A 412 11.61 27.65 26.51
CA PRO A 412 11.34 26.87 25.32
C PRO A 412 11.45 27.76 24.08
N ALA A 413 12.13 27.25 23.06
CA ALA A 413 12.19 27.90 21.75
C ALA A 413 10.77 28.12 21.19
N PRO A 414 10.54 29.15 20.36
CA PRO A 414 9.23 29.39 19.76
C PRO A 414 8.75 28.13 19.02
N ALA A 415 7.51 27.73 19.26
CA ALA A 415 6.96 26.47 18.77
C ALA A 415 7.00 26.40 17.23
N GLU A 416 7.78 25.46 16.68
CA GLU A 416 7.80 25.21 15.23
C GLU A 416 6.43 24.69 14.77
N PRO A 417 5.83 25.26 13.70
CA PRO A 417 4.52 24.80 13.21
C PRO A 417 4.49 23.31 12.88
N GLY A 418 3.62 22.56 13.56
CA GLY A 418 3.48 21.11 13.40
C GLY A 418 4.35 20.26 14.33
N THR A 419 4.98 20.87 15.34
CA THR A 419 5.58 20.18 16.49
C THR A 419 4.73 20.33 17.75
N LEU A 420 4.80 19.36 18.66
CA LEU A 420 4.07 19.36 19.92
C LEU A 420 4.93 18.79 21.05
N LEU A 421 4.77 19.31 22.27
CA LEU A 421 5.37 18.73 23.47
C LEU A 421 4.49 17.57 23.95
N ILE A 422 5.06 16.37 24.01
CA ILE A 422 4.33 15.15 24.39
C ILE A 422 5.07 14.49 25.55
N ALA A 423 4.32 14.02 26.55
CA ALA A 423 4.81 13.24 27.67
C ALA A 423 4.34 11.78 27.57
N ALA A 424 5.23 10.84 27.85
CA ALA A 424 4.94 9.42 27.83
C ALA A 424 5.66 8.66 28.95
N ALA A 425 5.11 7.50 29.31
CA ALA A 425 5.75 6.53 30.19
C ALA A 425 6.10 5.29 29.39
N GLY A 426 7.36 4.86 29.45
CA GLY A 426 7.82 3.56 28.96
C GLY A 426 7.81 2.53 30.08
N TYR A 427 7.52 1.28 29.71
CA TYR A 427 7.33 0.17 30.65
C TYR A 427 8.18 -1.05 30.29
N ALA A 428 8.65 -1.76 31.32
CA ALA A 428 9.35 -3.03 31.16
C ALA A 428 9.13 -3.93 32.38
N ASP A 429 9.05 -5.25 32.18
CA ASP A 429 8.98 -6.24 33.24
C ASP A 429 10.32 -6.35 33.99
N ALA A 430 10.43 -5.79 35.20
CA ALA A 430 11.68 -5.77 35.95
C ALA A 430 12.16 -7.17 36.39
N SER A 431 11.30 -8.20 36.29
CA SER A 431 11.63 -9.58 36.65
C SER A 431 12.40 -10.34 35.56
N ASP A 432 12.41 -9.82 34.32
CA ASP A 432 13.03 -10.46 33.16
C ASP A 432 14.52 -10.80 33.43
N PRO A 433 14.93 -12.08 33.29
CA PRO A 433 16.32 -12.51 33.50
C PRO A 433 17.37 -11.72 32.70
N ARG A 434 17.00 -11.14 31.55
CA ARG A 434 17.92 -10.30 30.74
C ARG A 434 18.50 -9.15 31.54
N TYR A 435 17.71 -8.50 32.39
CA TYR A 435 18.15 -7.31 33.15
C TYR A 435 19.04 -7.65 34.34
N LYS A 436 18.97 -8.89 34.87
CA LYS A 436 19.90 -9.37 35.90
C LYS A 436 21.34 -9.50 35.39
N SER A 437 21.50 -9.75 34.08
CA SER A 437 22.81 -9.83 33.43
C SER A 437 23.39 -8.46 33.04
N ASP A 438 22.53 -7.46 32.87
CA ASP A 438 22.89 -6.12 32.39
C ASP A 438 21.80 -5.10 32.74
N PRO A 439 21.96 -4.34 33.84
CA PRO A 439 21.00 -3.31 34.24
C PRO A 439 20.83 -2.17 33.23
N ALA A 440 21.80 -1.91 32.35
CA ALA A 440 21.69 -0.86 31.35
C ALA A 440 20.65 -1.20 30.27
N LYS A 441 20.42 -2.50 30.00
CA LYS A 441 19.34 -2.95 29.10
C LYS A 441 17.95 -2.58 29.60
N LEU A 442 17.71 -2.53 30.91
CA LEU A 442 16.42 -2.10 31.46
C LEU A 442 16.12 -0.65 31.09
N ALA A 443 17.09 0.25 31.31
CA ALA A 443 16.97 1.65 30.90
C ALA A 443 16.90 1.83 29.37
N GLY A 444 17.54 0.93 28.60
CA GLY A 444 17.43 0.87 27.14
C GLY A 444 16.02 0.52 26.66
N ASP A 445 15.48 -0.60 27.11
CA ASP A 445 14.15 -1.11 26.73
C ASP A 445 13.04 -0.14 27.19
N LEU A 446 13.14 0.43 28.41
CA LEU A 446 12.24 1.49 28.90
C LEU A 446 12.23 2.73 28.01
N ARG A 447 13.42 3.17 27.54
CA ARG A 447 13.54 4.35 26.66
C ARG A 447 13.01 4.06 25.26
N ALA A 448 13.18 2.84 24.76
CA ALA A 448 12.62 2.42 23.49
C ALA A 448 11.08 2.44 23.53
N ASP A 449 10.47 1.86 24.58
CA ASP A 449 9.01 1.89 24.76
C ASP A 449 8.49 3.32 24.95
N ALA A 450 9.12 4.13 25.81
CA ALA A 450 8.72 5.54 26.03
C ALA A 450 8.75 6.36 24.73
N ARG A 451 9.79 6.18 23.89
CA ARG A 451 9.88 6.84 22.57
C ARG A 451 8.83 6.32 21.59
N GLY A 452 8.49 5.03 21.67
CA GLY A 452 7.37 4.47 20.95
C GLY A 452 6.05 5.13 21.32
N GLN A 453 5.79 5.28 22.62
CA GLN A 453 4.61 5.93 23.17
C GLN A 453 4.47 7.41 22.77
N LEU A 454 5.57 8.15 22.67
CA LEU A 454 5.55 9.53 22.15
C LEU A 454 5.00 9.59 20.72
N VAL A 455 5.33 8.62 19.86
CA VAL A 455 4.82 8.53 18.49
C VAL A 455 3.39 7.98 18.44
N GLU A 456 3.04 7.04 19.33
CA GLU A 456 1.67 6.53 19.46
C GLU A 456 0.67 7.63 19.87
N LYS A 457 1.04 8.47 20.84
CA LYS A 457 0.27 9.67 21.25
C LYS A 457 0.19 10.71 20.12
N ALA A 458 1.29 10.93 19.38
CA ALA A 458 1.27 11.78 18.20
C ALA A 458 0.36 11.25 17.08
N LEU A 459 0.27 9.91 16.92
CA LEU A 459 -0.69 9.27 16.03
C LEU A 459 -2.12 9.46 16.52
N ALA A 460 -2.40 9.33 17.83
CA ALA A 460 -3.75 9.50 18.39
C ALA A 460 -4.39 10.88 18.11
N LEU A 461 -3.60 11.90 17.76
CA LEU A 461 -4.10 13.21 17.27
C LEU A 461 -4.61 13.18 15.82
N LEU A 462 -4.20 12.18 15.05
CA LEU A 462 -4.49 11.97 13.62
C LEU A 462 -5.48 10.82 13.40
N VAL A 463 -5.69 9.99 14.43
CA VAL A 463 -6.20 8.62 14.36
C VAL A 463 -7.02 8.32 15.62
N GLU A 464 -8.30 7.98 15.45
CA GLU A 464 -9.19 7.45 16.50
C GLU A 464 -8.56 6.23 17.23
N PRO A 465 -8.73 6.12 18.56
CA PRO A 465 -8.09 5.08 19.35
C PRO A 465 -8.42 3.63 18.91
N THR A 466 -9.64 3.38 18.41
CA THR A 466 -10.11 2.03 18.06
C THR A 466 -9.34 1.44 16.88
N SER A 467 -9.07 2.24 15.84
CA SER A 467 -8.31 1.83 14.66
C SER A 467 -6.80 1.99 14.83
N LEU A 468 -6.34 2.82 15.77
CA LEU A 468 -4.97 2.74 16.27
C LEU A 468 -4.71 1.35 16.88
N ALA A 469 -5.62 0.89 17.75
CA ALA A 469 -5.50 -0.40 18.41
C ALA A 469 -5.62 -1.59 17.44
N ALA A 470 -6.58 -1.55 16.50
CA ALA A 470 -6.80 -2.62 15.52
C ALA A 470 -5.62 -2.81 14.54
N ASN A 471 -4.89 -1.73 14.23
CA ASN A 471 -3.76 -1.74 13.29
C ASN A 471 -2.38 -1.64 13.98
N TYR A 472 -2.33 -1.83 15.30
CA TYR A 472 -1.17 -1.52 16.13
C TYR A 472 0.13 -2.16 15.61
N ASP A 473 0.12 -3.44 15.23
CA ASP A 473 1.34 -4.13 14.78
C ASP A 473 1.91 -3.55 13.48
N ALA A 474 1.05 -3.12 12.55
CA ALA A 474 1.46 -2.50 11.29
C ALA A 474 2.01 -1.08 11.51
N LEU A 475 1.40 -0.31 12.41
CA LEU A 475 1.88 1.01 12.82
C LEU A 475 3.20 0.91 13.61
N ASN A 476 3.31 -0.08 14.49
CA ASN A 476 4.47 -0.35 15.32
C ASN A 476 5.72 -0.65 14.46
N ALA A 477 5.59 -1.58 13.52
CA ALA A 477 6.68 -1.99 12.62
C ALA A 477 7.21 -0.85 11.71
N LYS A 478 6.39 0.15 11.39
CA LYS A 478 6.76 1.24 10.45
C LYS A 478 7.13 2.57 11.12
N LEU A 479 6.47 2.93 12.23
CA LEU A 479 6.60 4.26 12.86
C LEU A 479 7.25 4.19 14.25
N VAL A 480 6.79 3.29 15.11
CA VAL A 480 7.26 3.16 16.51
C VAL A 480 8.71 2.65 16.54
N ALA A 481 9.03 1.65 15.70
CA ALA A 481 10.40 1.18 15.45
C ALA A 481 11.35 2.27 14.87
N LYS A 482 10.78 3.37 14.35
CA LYS A 482 11.50 4.53 13.82
C LYS A 482 11.25 5.80 14.66
N SER A 483 10.91 5.65 15.93
CA SER A 483 10.51 6.77 16.81
C SER A 483 11.54 7.92 16.87
N GLY A 484 12.82 7.61 16.69
CA GLY A 484 13.89 8.62 16.58
C GLY A 484 13.74 9.59 15.40
N ASP A 485 13.10 9.20 14.29
CA ASP A 485 12.91 10.05 13.11
C ASP A 485 11.89 11.19 13.37
N PHE A 486 11.05 11.05 14.40
CA PHE A 486 9.95 11.95 14.71
C PHE A 486 10.20 12.82 15.95
N ILE A 487 11.10 12.41 16.84
CA ILE A 487 11.45 13.14 18.05
C ILE A 487 12.55 14.16 17.74
N ARG A 488 12.25 15.45 17.91
CA ARG A 488 13.22 16.54 17.69
C ARG A 488 14.22 16.65 18.84
N THR A 489 13.69 16.72 20.06
CA THR A 489 14.47 16.98 21.28
C THR A 489 13.76 16.33 22.46
N VAL A 490 14.49 15.59 23.28
CA VAL A 490 14.00 15.16 24.60
C VAL A 490 14.21 16.32 25.58
N VAL A 491 13.14 16.79 26.19
CA VAL A 491 13.13 17.91 27.15
C VAL A 491 13.46 17.39 28.55
N ARG A 492 12.90 16.24 28.93
CA ARG A 492 13.09 15.62 30.24
C ARG A 492 12.97 14.10 30.16
N GLU A 493 13.76 13.42 30.97
CA GLU A 493 13.67 11.97 31.17
C GLU A 493 13.81 11.70 32.68
N SER A 494 13.05 10.75 33.23
CA SER A 494 13.20 10.31 34.62
C SER A 494 14.23 9.18 34.74
N GLU A 495 14.68 8.89 35.95
CA GLU A 495 15.32 7.60 36.21
C GLU A 495 14.28 6.46 36.15
N PRO A 496 14.68 5.22 35.80
CA PRO A 496 13.85 4.04 35.94
C PRO A 496 13.43 3.76 37.39
N VAL A 497 12.13 3.60 37.63
CA VAL A 497 11.56 3.22 38.94
C VAL A 497 10.82 1.90 38.81
N VAL A 498 11.18 0.91 39.65
CA VAL A 498 10.47 -0.38 39.72
C VAL A 498 9.28 -0.24 40.67
N GLY A 499 8.06 -0.40 40.14
CA GLY A 499 6.84 -0.37 40.93
C GLY A 499 6.59 -1.66 41.72
N ALA A 500 5.73 -1.60 42.74
CA ALA A 500 5.35 -2.77 43.55
C ALA A 500 4.61 -3.87 42.74
N SER A 501 4.14 -3.54 41.54
CA SER A 501 3.60 -4.48 40.56
C SER A 501 4.64 -5.35 39.83
N GLY A 502 5.94 -5.06 40.00
CA GLY A 502 7.04 -5.68 39.25
C GLY A 502 7.34 -5.00 37.90
N VAL A 503 6.55 -4.00 37.51
CA VAL A 503 6.76 -3.25 36.27
C VAL A 503 7.67 -2.05 36.55
N ALA A 504 8.80 -1.98 35.85
CA ALA A 504 9.62 -0.79 35.78
C ALA A 504 8.96 0.27 34.89
N THR A 505 9.07 1.53 35.29
CA THR A 505 8.52 2.68 34.57
C THR A 505 9.58 3.77 34.45
N MET A 506 9.61 4.45 33.32
CA MET A 506 10.40 5.66 33.10
C MET A 506 9.57 6.68 32.32
N THR A 507 9.57 7.96 32.72
CA THR A 507 8.86 9.00 31.95
C THR A 507 9.82 9.74 31.02
N THR A 508 9.32 10.12 29.85
CA THR A 508 10.03 10.90 28.84
C THR A 508 9.10 11.98 28.30
N GLU A 509 9.59 13.20 28.26
CA GLU A 509 8.91 14.38 27.73
C GLU A 509 9.75 14.93 26.58
N ALA A 510 9.14 15.12 25.41
CA ALA A 510 9.87 15.45 24.19
C ALA A 510 9.05 16.27 23.19
N VAL A 511 9.74 17.05 22.37
CA VAL A 511 9.14 17.74 21.22
C VAL A 511 9.06 16.76 20.05
N VAL A 512 7.84 16.42 19.64
CA VAL A 512 7.54 15.47 18.57
C VAL A 512 7.04 16.21 17.33
N ASN A 513 7.55 15.84 16.16
CA ASN A 513 7.12 16.41 14.88
C ASN A 513 5.88 15.66 14.35
N VAL A 514 4.71 16.07 14.82
CA VAL A 514 3.40 15.51 14.42
C VAL A 514 3.20 15.59 12.91
N LYS A 515 3.69 16.66 12.25
CA LYS A 515 3.63 16.80 10.78
C LYS A 515 4.48 15.76 10.05
N ALA A 516 5.62 15.35 10.60
CA ALA A 516 6.43 14.25 10.07
C ALA A 516 5.76 12.88 10.30
N VAL A 517 5.13 12.67 11.47
CA VAL A 517 4.32 11.47 11.73
C VAL A 517 3.16 11.38 10.72
N GLN A 518 2.40 12.47 10.52
CA GLN A 518 1.35 12.56 9.51
C GLN A 518 1.87 12.36 8.09
N LYS A 519 3.08 12.84 7.76
CA LYS A 519 3.71 12.60 6.45
C LYS A 519 4.07 11.14 6.24
N SER A 520 4.61 10.46 7.25
CA SER A 520 4.94 9.03 7.17
C SER A 520 3.69 8.14 7.16
N LEU A 521 2.65 8.48 7.92
CA LEU A 521 1.31 7.91 7.78
C LEU A 521 0.77 8.13 6.36
N ASN A 522 0.97 9.33 5.81
CA ASN A 522 0.64 9.67 4.42
C ASN A 522 1.60 9.12 3.35
N ALA A 523 2.61 8.33 3.75
CA ALA A 523 3.45 7.55 2.84
C ALA A 523 3.11 6.05 2.84
N MET A 524 2.21 5.59 3.73
CA MET A 524 1.71 4.21 3.72
C MET A 524 0.85 3.93 2.48
N THR A 525 0.81 2.67 2.03
CA THR A 525 0.10 2.28 0.81
C THR A 525 -1.41 2.50 0.95
N ARG A 526 -2.14 2.57 -0.18
CA ARG A 526 -3.59 2.86 -0.16
C ARG A 526 -4.38 1.84 0.65
N ASP A 527 -4.03 0.56 0.61
CA ASP A 527 -4.76 -0.49 1.34
C ASP A 527 -4.47 -0.44 2.85
N GLU A 528 -3.20 -0.30 3.24
CA GLU A 528 -2.81 -0.10 4.66
C GLU A 528 -3.44 1.17 5.22
N ARG A 529 -3.43 2.24 4.42
CA ARG A 529 -4.09 3.49 4.79
C ARG A 529 -5.60 3.37 4.70
N LEU A 530 -6.20 2.47 3.92
CA LEU A 530 -7.64 2.27 3.96
C LEU A 530 -8.04 1.57 5.24
N ASP A 531 -7.34 0.53 5.72
CA ASP A 531 -7.72 -0.09 7.00
C ASP A 531 -7.30 0.73 8.23
N VAL A 532 -6.30 1.62 8.10
CA VAL A 532 -6.02 2.64 9.11
C VAL A 532 -7.00 3.83 9.00
N ILE A 533 -7.32 4.39 7.84
CA ILE A 533 -8.19 5.61 7.68
C ILE A 533 -9.69 5.31 7.57
N ARG A 534 -10.14 4.08 7.28
CA ARG A 534 -11.56 3.68 7.33
C ARG A 534 -12.23 3.94 8.68
N ALA A 535 -11.45 4.19 9.72
CA ALA A 535 -11.94 4.66 11.01
C ALA A 535 -11.13 5.83 11.60
N ASN A 536 -10.27 6.52 10.83
CA ASN A 536 -9.38 7.58 11.34
C ASN A 536 -9.37 8.85 10.50
N GLY A 537 -9.99 9.90 11.02
CA GLY A 537 -10.05 11.20 10.35
C GLY A 537 -11.22 11.27 9.38
N ASP A 538 -12.41 11.44 9.94
CA ASP A 538 -13.57 11.98 9.24
C ASP A 538 -13.53 13.52 9.43
N PRO A 539 -12.78 14.29 8.62
CA PRO A 539 -12.92 15.74 8.62
C PRO A 539 -14.36 16.05 8.27
N LYS A 540 -15.08 16.57 9.23
CA LYS A 540 -16.50 16.87 9.11
C LYS A 540 -16.63 18.12 8.25
N VAL A 541 -17.07 17.96 7.02
CA VAL A 541 -17.21 19.09 6.09
C VAL A 541 -18.66 19.53 6.02
N SER A 542 -18.93 20.80 6.31
CA SER A 542 -20.23 21.41 5.99
C SER A 542 -20.18 22.08 4.62
N ILE A 543 -21.25 21.95 3.86
CA ILE A 543 -21.36 22.48 2.50
C ILE A 543 -22.57 23.42 2.45
N ALA A 544 -22.37 24.64 1.94
CA ALA A 544 -23.44 25.57 1.59
C ALA A 544 -23.16 26.19 0.22
N ILE A 545 -23.94 25.82 -0.81
CA ILE A 545 -23.78 26.38 -2.16
C ILE A 545 -25.06 27.09 -2.57
N ALA A 546 -24.92 28.37 -2.93
CA ALA A 546 -26.01 29.22 -3.40
C ALA A 546 -25.83 29.59 -4.88
N VAL A 547 -26.95 29.84 -5.56
CA VAL A 547 -26.99 30.26 -6.95
C VAL A 547 -27.88 31.50 -7.08
N ARG A 548 -27.39 32.49 -7.85
CA ARG A 548 -28.08 33.75 -8.11
C ARG A 548 -28.47 33.83 -9.59
N ASP A 549 -29.67 34.35 -9.84
CA ASP A 549 -30.11 34.77 -11.17
C ASP A 549 -29.39 36.09 -11.52
N ALA A 550 -28.50 36.06 -12.52
CA ALA A 550 -27.73 37.23 -12.93
C ALA A 550 -28.57 38.32 -13.61
N GLU A 551 -29.81 38.00 -14.03
CA GLU A 551 -30.74 38.97 -14.62
C GLU A 551 -31.66 39.62 -13.58
N ARG A 552 -31.70 39.07 -12.35
CA ARG A 552 -32.45 39.60 -11.19
C ARG A 552 -31.55 39.67 -9.94
N PRO A 553 -30.55 40.56 -9.92
CA PRO A 553 -29.57 40.66 -8.83
C PRO A 553 -30.17 41.13 -7.50
N ASP A 554 -31.36 41.71 -7.53
CA ASP A 554 -32.20 42.13 -6.40
C ASP A 554 -32.82 40.96 -5.63
N LEU A 555 -32.93 39.78 -6.25
CA LEU A 555 -33.37 38.57 -5.56
C LEU A 555 -32.23 37.95 -4.73
N PRO A 556 -32.50 37.43 -3.53
CA PRO A 556 -31.50 36.74 -2.73
C PRO A 556 -31.04 35.43 -3.43
N PRO A 557 -29.75 35.05 -3.31
CA PRO A 557 -29.27 33.76 -3.77
C PRO A 557 -30.07 32.60 -3.19
N GLN A 558 -30.41 31.63 -4.02
CA GLN A 558 -31.14 30.43 -3.60
C GLN A 558 -30.17 29.28 -3.40
N ARG A 559 -30.39 28.46 -2.36
CA ARG A 559 -29.59 27.26 -2.10
C ARG A 559 -29.72 26.28 -3.28
N SER A 560 -28.63 25.61 -3.67
CA SER A 560 -28.61 24.64 -4.76
C SER A 560 -28.34 23.22 -4.26
N PRO A 561 -29.38 22.42 -3.95
CA PRO A 561 -29.21 21.03 -3.49
C PRO A 561 -28.43 20.16 -4.48
N VAL A 562 -28.51 20.45 -5.78
CA VAL A 562 -27.78 19.70 -6.83
C VAL A 562 -26.27 19.89 -6.67
N ALA A 563 -25.79 21.13 -6.57
CA ALA A 563 -24.37 21.41 -6.41
C ALA A 563 -23.84 20.92 -5.06
N GLU A 564 -24.62 21.05 -3.99
CA GLU A 564 -24.26 20.55 -2.66
C GLU A 564 -24.20 19.02 -2.62
N ASN A 565 -25.16 18.31 -3.23
CA ASN A 565 -25.15 16.84 -3.28
C ASN A 565 -23.96 16.31 -4.07
N LEU A 566 -23.61 16.93 -5.21
CA LEU A 566 -22.43 16.54 -6.00
C LEU A 566 -21.13 16.75 -5.24
N LEU A 567 -20.97 17.89 -4.55
CA LEU A 567 -19.82 18.10 -3.68
C LEU A 567 -19.83 17.12 -2.48
N ALA A 568 -21.01 16.80 -1.94
CA ALA A 568 -21.14 15.85 -0.85
C ALA A 568 -20.78 14.42 -1.27
N GLU A 569 -21.18 13.98 -2.45
CA GLU A 569 -20.76 12.70 -3.04
C GLU A 569 -19.24 12.67 -3.28
N ARG A 570 -18.66 13.76 -3.77
CA ARG A 570 -17.19 13.88 -3.93
C ARG A 570 -16.47 13.76 -2.58
N ILE A 571 -16.90 14.51 -1.57
CA ILE A 571 -16.30 14.48 -0.23
C ILE A 571 -16.45 13.10 0.42
N ARG A 572 -17.62 12.45 0.29
CA ARG A 572 -17.83 11.06 0.70
C ARG A 572 -16.92 10.08 -0.04
N SER A 573 -16.65 10.29 -1.33
CA SER A 573 -15.72 9.44 -2.11
C SER A 573 -14.24 9.56 -1.68
N PHE A 574 -13.87 10.64 -0.97
CA PHE A 574 -12.57 10.74 -0.30
C PHE A 574 -12.50 9.99 1.04
N GLY A 575 -13.66 9.52 1.53
CA GLY A 575 -13.84 8.87 2.83
C GLY A 575 -14.25 9.82 3.95
N PHE A 576 -14.86 10.98 3.65
CA PHE A 576 -15.17 12.03 4.63
C PHE A 576 -16.68 12.25 4.84
N ARG A 577 -17.07 12.60 6.07
CA ARG A 577 -18.45 12.92 6.47
C ARG A 577 -18.85 14.34 6.11
N VAL A 578 -20.06 14.46 5.58
CA VAL A 578 -20.74 15.74 5.39
C VAL A 578 -21.73 15.95 6.53
N VAL A 579 -21.64 17.08 7.23
CA VAL A 579 -22.43 17.38 8.44
C VAL A 579 -22.92 18.83 8.47
N ASP A 580 -23.74 19.17 9.46
CA ASP A 580 -24.19 20.55 9.70
C ASP A 580 -23.04 21.50 10.08
N PRO A 581 -23.10 22.80 9.72
CA PRO A 581 -22.04 23.78 9.94
C PRO A 581 -21.57 23.95 11.40
N ALA A 582 -22.40 23.61 12.38
CA ALA A 582 -22.06 23.67 13.81
C ALA A 582 -21.18 22.51 14.29
N ALA A 583 -21.14 21.40 13.54
CA ALA A 583 -20.38 20.20 13.88
C ALA A 583 -19.20 19.95 12.92
N ALA A 584 -18.95 20.86 11.99
CA ALA A 584 -17.92 20.75 10.96
C ALA A 584 -16.54 21.23 11.45
N ASP A 585 -15.49 20.57 10.99
CA ASP A 585 -14.09 20.98 11.14
C ASP A 585 -13.68 21.93 10.00
N VAL A 586 -14.26 21.73 8.81
CA VAL A 586 -14.07 22.62 7.64
C VAL A 586 -15.43 23.02 7.07
N SER A 587 -15.64 24.31 6.85
CA SER A 587 -16.87 24.83 6.21
C SER A 587 -16.59 25.35 4.81
N ILE A 588 -17.24 24.75 3.80
CA ILE A 588 -17.22 25.20 2.41
C ILE A 588 -18.47 26.03 2.13
N ALA A 589 -18.28 27.24 1.63
CA ALA A 589 -19.35 28.14 1.20
C ALA A 589 -19.09 28.64 -0.23
N GLY A 590 -20.11 28.66 -1.08
CA GLY A 590 -19.96 29.16 -2.46
C GLY A 590 -21.20 29.84 -3.00
N GLU A 591 -21.00 30.81 -3.89
CA GLU A 591 -22.04 31.49 -4.65
C GLU A 591 -21.68 31.51 -6.14
N ALA A 592 -22.63 31.16 -7.00
CA ALA A 592 -22.49 31.18 -8.46
C ALA A 592 -23.63 31.99 -9.09
N ALA A 593 -23.32 32.95 -9.97
CA ALA A 593 -24.36 33.70 -10.69
C ALA A 593 -24.53 33.14 -12.11
N VAL A 594 -25.74 32.68 -12.45
CA VAL A 594 -26.08 32.12 -13.76
C VAL A 594 -26.88 33.13 -14.56
N LYS A 595 -26.46 33.38 -15.79
CA LYS A 595 -27.16 34.24 -16.76
C LYS A 595 -27.89 33.40 -17.80
N ARG A 596 -29.15 33.74 -18.07
CA ARG A 596 -29.91 33.20 -19.20
C ARG A 596 -29.51 33.93 -20.49
N LEU A 597 -29.35 33.18 -21.58
CA LEU A 597 -29.03 33.70 -22.90
C LEU A 597 -30.03 33.13 -23.89
N SER A 598 -30.93 33.96 -24.42
CA SER A 598 -31.91 33.55 -25.43
C SER A 598 -31.61 34.21 -26.77
N THR A 599 -31.73 33.44 -27.85
CA THR A 599 -31.63 33.96 -29.22
C THR A 599 -32.63 33.25 -30.14
N ARG A 600 -33.18 33.98 -31.11
CA ARG A 600 -34.11 33.42 -32.11
C ARG A 600 -33.33 33.14 -33.38
N LEU A 601 -33.34 31.88 -33.82
CA LEU A 601 -32.73 31.47 -35.08
C LEU A 601 -33.62 31.94 -36.24
N GLU A 602 -33.15 32.93 -37.02
CA GLU A 602 -33.97 33.57 -38.05
C GLU A 602 -34.51 32.59 -39.11
N ALA A 603 -33.70 31.60 -39.51
CA ALA A 603 -34.06 30.62 -40.53
C ALA A 603 -35.14 29.60 -40.10
N SER A 604 -35.37 29.40 -38.80
CA SER A 604 -36.32 28.40 -38.28
C SER A 604 -37.38 28.97 -37.33
N GLY A 605 -37.22 30.22 -36.88
CA GLY A 605 -38.06 30.86 -35.87
C GLY A 605 -37.89 30.31 -34.45
N ILE A 606 -37.04 29.29 -34.24
CA ILE A 606 -36.85 28.62 -32.95
C ILE A 606 -36.05 29.53 -32.01
N VAL A 607 -36.54 29.69 -30.77
CA VAL A 607 -35.80 30.37 -29.71
C VAL A 607 -34.94 29.36 -28.96
N VAL A 608 -33.62 29.47 -29.10
CA VAL A 608 -32.65 28.71 -28.32
C VAL A 608 -32.37 29.47 -27.03
N THR A 609 -32.64 28.84 -25.88
CA THR A 609 -32.16 29.30 -24.58
C THR A 609 -30.92 28.52 -24.19
N LYS A 610 -29.93 29.20 -23.62
CA LYS A 610 -28.81 28.60 -22.90
C LYS A 610 -28.58 29.32 -21.57
N TYR A 611 -27.83 28.68 -20.68
CA TYR A 611 -27.46 29.20 -19.37
C TYR A 611 -25.93 29.29 -19.32
N ALA A 612 -25.38 30.38 -18.79
CA ALA A 612 -23.93 30.60 -18.73
C ALA A 612 -23.52 31.12 -17.35
N LEU A 613 -22.35 30.71 -16.88
CA LEU A 613 -21.80 31.15 -15.59
C LEU A 613 -21.21 32.56 -15.75
N SER A 614 -21.71 33.52 -14.97
CA SER A 614 -21.33 34.93 -15.05
C SER A 614 -20.42 35.38 -13.90
N SER A 615 -20.59 34.81 -12.71
CA SER A 615 -19.64 34.94 -11.61
C SER A 615 -19.59 33.66 -10.78
N TRP A 616 -18.50 33.52 -10.03
CA TRP A 616 -18.22 32.40 -9.15
C TRP A 616 -17.48 32.90 -7.93
N THR A 617 -17.79 32.38 -6.75
CA THR A 617 -17.00 32.55 -5.54
C THR A 617 -17.11 31.28 -4.72
N LEU A 618 -15.98 30.73 -4.31
CA LEU A 618 -15.89 29.53 -3.49
C LEU A 618 -14.87 29.75 -2.38
N LYS A 619 -15.29 29.50 -1.14
CA LYS A 619 -14.51 29.68 0.08
C LYS A 619 -14.47 28.37 0.88
N ALA A 620 -13.34 28.06 1.49
CA ALA A 620 -13.29 27.10 2.59
C ALA A 620 -12.62 27.74 3.80
N LEU A 621 -13.18 27.51 4.98
CA LEU A 621 -12.68 28.00 6.26
C LEU A 621 -12.46 26.82 7.20
N ASP A 622 -11.33 26.80 7.89
CA ASP A 622 -11.12 25.94 9.06
C ASP A 622 -11.93 26.50 10.24
N ARG A 623 -12.81 25.68 10.82
CA ARG A 623 -13.72 26.05 11.90
C ARG A 623 -13.01 26.15 13.26
N THR A 624 -11.84 25.52 13.39
CA THR A 624 -11.02 25.50 14.61
C THR A 624 -10.15 26.74 14.73
N THR A 625 -9.54 27.17 13.62
CA THR A 625 -8.65 28.35 13.57
C THR A 625 -9.37 29.64 13.12
N GLY A 626 -10.46 29.52 12.37
CA GLY A 626 -11.14 30.64 11.72
C GLY A 626 -10.44 31.13 10.43
N GLU A 627 -9.40 30.43 9.97
CA GLU A 627 -8.61 30.82 8.80
C GLU A 627 -9.33 30.47 7.48
N GLU A 628 -9.26 31.40 6.50
CA GLU A 628 -9.74 31.16 5.13
C GLU A 628 -8.69 30.35 4.35
N ILE A 629 -8.77 29.02 4.46
CA ILE A 629 -7.82 28.07 3.86
C ILE A 629 -7.98 27.90 2.33
N TYR A 630 -9.06 28.41 1.74
CA TYR A 630 -9.25 28.43 0.28
C TYR A 630 -10.16 29.57 -0.17
N HIS A 631 -9.79 30.23 -1.27
CA HIS A 631 -10.60 31.27 -1.91
C HIS A 631 -10.42 31.25 -3.43
N ALA A 632 -11.51 31.06 -4.18
CA ALA A 632 -11.50 31.10 -5.65
C ALA A 632 -12.65 31.93 -6.21
N THR A 633 -12.32 32.96 -6.99
CA THR A 633 -13.26 33.85 -7.69
C THR A 633 -13.12 33.80 -9.21
N ALA A 634 -12.10 33.12 -9.73
CA ALA A 634 -11.92 32.92 -11.16
C ALA A 634 -12.94 31.89 -11.69
N LEU A 635 -13.56 32.20 -12.83
CA LEU A 635 -14.45 31.27 -13.53
C LEU A 635 -13.66 30.01 -13.97
N PRO A 636 -14.21 28.79 -13.78
CA PRO A 636 -13.56 27.56 -14.24
C PRO A 636 -13.25 27.59 -15.75
N LYS A 637 -12.04 27.15 -16.12
CA LYS A 637 -11.66 27.02 -17.54
C LYS A 637 -12.58 26.01 -18.22
N GLY A 638 -13.29 26.43 -19.27
CA GLY A 638 -14.28 25.59 -19.95
C GLY A 638 -15.70 25.68 -19.35
N ALA A 639 -15.99 26.64 -18.47
CA ALA A 639 -17.37 26.99 -18.09
C ALA A 639 -18.15 27.50 -19.32
N GLY A 640 -18.75 26.55 -20.05
CA GLY A 640 -19.48 26.81 -21.29
C GLY A 640 -20.90 27.34 -21.07
N SER A 641 -21.70 27.28 -22.13
CA SER A 641 -23.13 27.58 -22.08
C SER A 641 -23.95 26.29 -22.18
N TRP A 642 -24.76 25.98 -21.17
CA TRP A 642 -25.56 24.75 -21.07
C TRP A 642 -26.96 24.92 -21.68
N PRO A 643 -27.59 23.86 -22.23
CA PRO A 643 -28.93 23.92 -22.80
C PRO A 643 -30.04 24.02 -21.74
N SER A 644 -29.77 23.62 -20.49
CA SER A 644 -30.71 23.69 -19.37
C SER A 644 -30.06 24.26 -18.11
N GLU A 645 -30.89 24.77 -17.20
CA GLU A 645 -30.45 25.24 -15.89
C GLU A 645 -29.92 24.08 -15.03
N GLU A 646 -30.55 22.91 -15.10
CA GLU A 646 -30.12 21.70 -14.37
C GLU A 646 -28.74 21.23 -14.80
N GLU A 647 -28.43 21.22 -16.11
CA GLU A 647 -27.08 20.90 -16.60
C GLU A 647 -26.04 21.94 -16.17
N ALA A 648 -26.42 23.22 -16.12
CA ALA A 648 -25.55 24.27 -15.58
C ALA A 648 -25.27 24.05 -14.09
N LEU A 649 -26.29 23.75 -13.28
CA LEU A 649 -26.15 23.45 -11.86
C LEU A 649 -25.30 22.18 -11.61
N LYS A 650 -25.45 21.16 -12.46
CA LYS A 650 -24.64 19.94 -12.41
C LYS A 650 -23.17 20.23 -12.73
N ALA A 651 -22.89 20.96 -13.80
CA ALA A 651 -21.52 21.35 -14.17
C ALA A 651 -20.86 22.28 -13.15
N ILE A 652 -21.64 23.20 -12.55
CA ILE A 652 -21.25 24.00 -11.38
C ILE A 652 -20.85 23.05 -10.24
N GLY A 653 -21.70 22.11 -9.85
CA GLY A 653 -21.42 21.13 -8.79
C GLY A 653 -20.15 20.31 -9.04
N THR A 654 -19.94 19.83 -10.27
CA THR A 654 -18.70 19.15 -10.67
C THR A 654 -17.48 20.08 -10.57
N GLY A 655 -17.59 21.33 -11.01
CA GLY A 655 -16.53 22.34 -10.86
C GLY A 655 -16.18 22.66 -9.40
N VAL A 656 -17.16 22.67 -8.48
CA VAL A 656 -16.90 22.78 -7.02
C VAL A 656 -16.18 21.53 -6.53
N ALA A 657 -16.63 20.34 -6.95
CA ALA A 657 -16.08 19.05 -6.56
C ALA A 657 -14.64 18.81 -7.05
N ASP A 658 -14.26 19.37 -8.19
CA ASP A 658 -12.89 19.30 -8.71
C ASP A 658 -11.95 20.35 -8.10
N ALA A 659 -12.48 21.41 -7.48
CA ALA A 659 -11.68 22.43 -6.78
C ALA A 659 -11.01 21.91 -5.50
N PHE A 660 -11.50 20.80 -4.93
CA PHE A 660 -10.99 20.22 -3.70
C PHE A 660 -10.47 18.78 -3.90
N SER A 661 -9.26 18.53 -3.41
CA SER A 661 -8.66 17.19 -3.37
C SER A 661 -8.72 16.59 -1.96
N ARG A 662 -8.52 15.28 -1.87
CA ARG A 662 -8.37 14.57 -0.60
C ARG A 662 -7.17 15.10 0.20
N GLU A 663 -6.08 15.40 -0.49
CA GLU A 663 -4.84 15.95 0.06
C GLU A 663 -5.05 17.35 0.62
N PHE A 664 -5.88 18.19 -0.02
CA PHE A 664 -6.24 19.51 0.49
C PHE A 664 -6.88 19.43 1.88
N PHE A 665 -7.88 18.56 2.07
CA PHE A 665 -8.52 18.40 3.38
C PHE A 665 -7.56 17.80 4.42
N LEU A 666 -6.75 16.80 4.06
CA LEU A 666 -5.78 16.20 4.99
C LEU A 666 -4.62 17.13 5.35
N GLN A 667 -4.34 18.16 4.55
CA GLN A 667 -3.32 19.16 4.86
C GLN A 667 -3.82 20.24 5.84
N HIS A 668 -5.13 20.50 5.87
CA HIS A 668 -5.76 21.58 6.65
C HIS A 668 -6.69 21.09 7.77
N ALA A 669 -6.94 19.77 7.87
CA ALA A 669 -7.55 19.17 9.05
C ALA A 669 -6.58 19.27 10.25
N SER A 670 -6.84 20.23 11.13
CA SER A 670 -5.94 20.58 12.22
C SER A 670 -6.00 19.54 13.35
N ALA A 671 -4.93 18.74 13.45
CA ALA A 671 -4.74 17.72 14.49
C ALA A 671 -4.38 18.36 15.86
N THR A 672 -5.34 19.04 16.48
CA THR A 672 -5.14 19.78 17.74
C THR A 672 -5.60 18.99 18.96
N ALA A 673 -4.73 18.87 19.96
CA ALA A 673 -5.11 18.36 21.28
C ALA A 673 -6.10 19.30 21.98
N LYS A 674 -7.07 18.75 22.69
CA LYS A 674 -8.04 19.54 23.48
C LYS A 674 -7.53 19.72 24.90
N ARG A 675 -7.39 20.98 25.33
CA ARG A 675 -7.11 21.33 26.73
C ARG A 675 -8.36 21.15 27.59
N VAL A 676 -8.24 20.35 28.64
CA VAL A 676 -9.30 20.00 29.59
C VAL A 676 -8.78 20.18 31.01
N THR A 677 -9.54 20.88 31.85
CA THR A 677 -9.26 20.94 33.29
C THR A 677 -10.07 19.84 33.98
N LEU A 678 -9.39 18.79 34.43
CA LEU A 678 -9.97 17.69 35.20
C LEU A 678 -9.96 18.03 36.69
N VAL A 679 -11.13 18.00 37.33
CA VAL A 679 -11.27 18.22 38.77
C VAL A 679 -11.81 16.96 39.41
N ILE A 680 -10.99 16.27 40.21
CA ILE A 680 -11.38 15.06 40.94
C ILE A 680 -11.73 15.42 42.39
N GLU A 681 -13.03 15.39 42.70
CA GLU A 681 -13.58 15.64 44.03
C GLU A 681 -13.58 14.34 44.87
N GLY A 682 -13.30 14.43 46.17
CA GLY A 682 -13.40 13.30 47.10
C GLY A 682 -12.18 12.36 47.16
N LEU A 683 -11.02 12.73 46.59
CA LEU A 683 -9.79 11.94 46.71
C LEU A 683 -9.36 11.75 48.18
N PRO A 684 -8.95 10.53 48.60
CA PRO A 684 -8.65 10.24 50.00
C PRO A 684 -7.34 10.83 50.52
N SER A 685 -6.37 11.14 49.64
CA SER A 685 -5.11 11.79 50.04
C SER A 685 -4.40 12.47 48.87
N ALA A 686 -3.44 13.36 49.18
CA ALA A 686 -2.55 13.97 48.20
C ALA A 686 -1.56 12.97 47.56
N ASP A 687 -1.23 11.86 48.25
CA ASP A 687 -0.42 10.77 47.68
C ASP A 687 -1.17 10.07 46.54
N VAL A 688 -2.49 9.84 46.68
CA VAL A 688 -3.31 9.28 45.60
C VAL A 688 -3.37 10.23 44.40
N ALA A 689 -3.47 11.55 44.63
CA ALA A 689 -3.35 12.52 43.53
C ALA A 689 -1.99 12.44 42.81
N ALA A 690 -0.89 12.33 43.55
CA ALA A 690 0.44 12.18 42.98
C ALA A 690 0.63 10.85 42.23
N LYS A 691 -0.06 9.77 42.64
CA LYS A 691 -0.14 8.49 41.91
C LYS A 691 -0.90 8.65 40.61
N LEU A 692 -2.09 9.26 40.63
CA LEU A 692 -2.89 9.53 39.43
C LEU A 692 -2.14 10.38 38.39
N ALA A 693 -1.39 11.39 38.84
CA ALA A 693 -0.52 12.18 37.96
C ALA A 693 0.49 11.33 37.16
N ARG A 694 1.04 10.26 37.77
CA ARG A 694 1.94 9.32 37.08
C ARG A 694 1.20 8.41 36.12
N GLU A 695 -0.01 7.96 36.48
CA GLU A 695 -0.85 7.14 35.60
C GLU A 695 -1.25 7.91 34.34
N PHE A 696 -1.65 9.19 34.44
CA PHE A 696 -2.07 10.01 33.31
C PHE A 696 -1.02 10.10 32.19
N ILE A 697 0.26 10.28 32.53
CA ILE A 697 1.38 10.30 31.56
C ILE A 697 1.43 8.99 30.74
N GLY A 698 1.04 7.88 31.34
CA GLY A 698 0.98 6.56 30.71
C GLY A 698 -0.22 6.30 29.80
N LEU A 699 -1.28 7.10 29.88
CA LEU A 699 -2.53 6.84 29.15
C LEU A 699 -2.41 7.23 27.66
N PRO A 700 -2.83 6.39 26.70
CA PRO A 700 -2.70 6.69 25.27
C PRO A 700 -3.38 7.99 24.83
N ALA A 701 -4.52 8.34 25.43
CA ALA A 701 -5.29 9.53 25.06
C ALA A 701 -4.76 10.85 25.65
N VAL A 702 -3.78 10.81 26.56
CA VAL A 702 -3.23 11.99 27.25
C VAL A 702 -1.91 12.39 26.59
N ILE A 703 -1.89 13.53 25.93
CA ILE A 703 -0.70 14.08 25.26
C ILE A 703 0.26 14.69 26.28
N SER A 704 -0.28 15.51 27.17
CA SER A 704 0.44 16.15 28.27
C SER A 704 -0.48 16.25 29.50
N SER A 705 0.10 16.29 30.69
CA SER A 705 -0.64 16.41 31.95
C SER A 705 0.17 17.18 32.98
N GLY A 706 -0.44 18.16 33.64
CA GLY A 706 0.15 18.93 34.74
C GLY A 706 -0.80 19.03 35.93
N ALA A 707 -0.26 19.00 37.14
CA ALA A 707 -1.01 19.43 38.32
C ALA A 707 -1.15 20.96 38.29
N ARG A 708 -2.36 21.48 38.48
CA ARG A 708 -2.60 22.92 38.34
C ARG A 708 -2.05 23.68 39.55
N ALA A 709 -1.06 24.54 39.31
CA ALA A 709 -0.42 25.31 40.37
C ALA A 709 -1.43 26.19 41.13
N GLY A 710 -1.44 26.10 42.46
CA GLY A 710 -2.36 26.84 43.33
C GLY A 710 -3.79 26.27 43.42
N ALA A 711 -4.09 25.15 42.76
CA ALA A 711 -5.38 24.47 42.85
C ALA A 711 -5.37 23.33 43.91
N PRO A 712 -6.53 22.78 44.29
CA PRO A 712 -6.60 21.57 45.13
C PRO A 712 -5.87 20.39 44.48
N ALA A 713 -5.38 19.45 45.29
CA ALA A 713 -4.56 18.32 44.82
C ALA A 713 -5.26 17.43 43.76
N GLY A 714 -6.59 17.46 43.65
CA GLY A 714 -7.35 16.74 42.62
C GLY A 714 -7.51 17.48 41.28
N THR A 715 -6.89 18.65 41.08
CA THR A 715 -7.05 19.44 39.85
C THR A 715 -5.86 19.31 38.91
N PHE A 716 -6.13 18.85 37.70
CA PHE A 716 -5.13 18.60 36.65
C PHE A 716 -5.53 19.32 35.37
N ASP A 717 -4.56 19.94 34.70
CA ASP A 717 -4.73 20.39 33.32
C ASP A 717 -4.17 19.31 32.39
N LEU A 718 -5.02 18.81 31.50
CA LEU A 718 -4.74 17.71 30.57
C LEU A 718 -4.86 18.20 29.13
N GLU A 719 -4.00 17.71 28.25
CA GLU A 719 -4.20 17.79 26.80
C GLU A 719 -4.58 16.42 26.27
N LEU A 720 -5.79 16.30 25.73
CA LEU A 720 -6.36 15.04 25.26
C LEU A 720 -6.42 14.97 23.74
N SER A 721 -6.14 13.79 23.19
CA SER A 721 -6.39 13.47 21.77
C SER A 721 -7.83 12.99 21.54
N GLY A 722 -8.39 13.30 20.38
CA GLY A 722 -9.68 12.75 19.92
C GLY A 722 -10.79 13.78 19.67
N GLY A 723 -11.78 13.38 18.87
CA GLY A 723 -12.99 14.15 18.61
C GLY A 723 -14.08 13.87 19.65
N GLY A 724 -14.91 14.87 19.97
CA GLY A 724 -16.01 14.73 20.94
C GLY A 724 -16.05 15.82 22.01
N ALA A 725 -16.96 15.69 22.98
CA ALA A 725 -17.03 16.59 24.13
C ALA A 725 -15.92 16.28 25.15
N PRO A 726 -15.43 17.26 25.93
CA PRO A 726 -14.41 17.03 26.96
C PRO A 726 -14.79 15.91 27.96
N ALA A 727 -16.08 15.80 28.30
CA ALA A 727 -16.59 14.75 29.19
C ALA A 727 -16.38 13.34 28.62
N ASP A 728 -16.65 13.12 27.33
CA ASP A 728 -16.53 11.82 26.68
C ASP A 728 -15.06 11.40 26.55
N LEU A 729 -14.18 12.36 26.23
CA LEU A 729 -12.73 12.15 26.14
C LEU A 729 -12.12 11.81 27.51
N VAL A 730 -12.57 12.47 28.58
CA VAL A 730 -12.17 12.12 29.95
C VAL A 730 -12.72 10.74 30.35
N ALA A 731 -14.01 10.47 30.11
CA ALA A 731 -14.63 9.20 30.49
C ALA A 731 -13.96 7.99 29.82
N SER A 732 -13.74 8.06 28.50
CA SER A 732 -13.16 6.97 27.71
C SER A 732 -11.63 6.90 27.81
N GLY A 733 -10.94 8.02 27.65
CA GLY A 733 -9.48 8.08 27.58
C GLY A 733 -8.77 8.14 28.93
N VAL A 734 -9.46 8.55 30.01
CA VAL A 734 -8.87 8.74 31.35
C VAL A 734 -9.51 7.85 32.40
N LEU A 735 -10.84 7.88 32.56
CA LEU A 735 -11.50 7.19 33.67
C LEU A 735 -11.64 5.69 33.45
N ALA A 736 -11.92 5.23 32.22
CA ALA A 736 -12.09 3.80 31.95
C ALA A 736 -10.81 2.96 32.24
N PRO A 737 -9.60 3.35 31.79
CA PRO A 737 -8.37 2.62 32.14
C PRO A 737 -8.06 2.63 33.65
N LEU A 738 -8.33 3.74 34.35
CA LEU A 738 -8.15 3.84 35.80
C LEU A 738 -9.14 2.96 36.58
N ASN A 739 -10.41 2.97 36.18
CA ASN A 739 -11.43 2.10 36.77
C ASN A 739 -11.13 0.61 36.51
N ALA A 740 -10.60 0.26 35.33
CA ALA A 740 -10.14 -1.09 35.03
C ALA A 740 -8.95 -1.51 35.93
N LYS A 741 -7.94 -0.64 36.10
CA LYS A 741 -6.82 -0.90 37.04
C LYS A 741 -7.28 -1.10 38.49
N LEU A 742 -8.27 -0.33 38.94
CA LEU A 742 -8.89 -0.49 40.26
C LEU A 742 -9.84 -1.70 40.33
N GLY A 743 -10.28 -2.25 39.20
CA GLY A 743 -11.23 -3.35 39.08
C GLY A 743 -12.66 -3.01 39.52
N LYS A 744 -12.98 -1.70 39.61
CA LYS A 744 -14.29 -1.13 39.99
C LYS A 744 -14.43 0.29 39.44
N ALA A 745 -15.66 0.74 39.21
CA ALA A 745 -15.97 2.11 38.80
C ALA A 745 -15.85 3.10 39.97
N CYS A 746 -14.62 3.45 40.34
CA CYS A 746 -14.30 4.36 41.44
C CYS A 746 -14.32 5.84 41.03
N PHE A 747 -14.13 6.14 39.75
CA PHE A 747 -14.25 7.49 39.19
C PHE A 747 -15.58 7.60 38.44
N LEU A 748 -16.47 8.46 38.95
CA LEU A 748 -17.81 8.69 38.41
C LEU A 748 -17.85 10.06 37.70
N SER A 749 -18.36 10.10 36.47
CA SER A 749 -18.52 11.34 35.70
C SER A 749 -19.48 12.30 36.41
N GLY A 750 -19.06 13.56 36.54
CA GLY A 750 -19.83 14.63 37.17
C GLY A 750 -20.23 15.73 36.17
N ALA A 751 -20.50 16.92 36.68
CA ALA A 751 -20.87 18.08 35.87
C ALA A 751 -19.71 18.52 34.95
N THR A 752 -20.07 19.05 33.78
CA THR A 752 -19.11 19.60 32.79
C THR A 752 -19.48 21.04 32.49
N ALA A 753 -18.50 21.93 32.49
CA ALA A 753 -18.66 23.36 32.23
C ALA A 753 -17.57 23.84 31.27
N GLY A 754 -17.89 23.92 29.97
CA GLY A 754 -16.91 24.24 28.93
C GLY A 754 -15.81 23.18 28.86
N SER A 755 -14.57 23.58 29.17
CA SER A 755 -13.41 22.69 29.27
C SER A 755 -13.12 22.16 30.69
N GLU A 756 -13.90 22.54 31.71
CA GLU A 756 -13.81 21.93 33.05
C GLU A 756 -14.70 20.67 33.09
N VAL A 757 -14.11 19.53 33.47
CA VAL A 757 -14.81 18.26 33.71
C VAL A 757 -14.61 17.88 35.16
N ARG A 758 -15.71 17.82 35.93
CA ARG A 758 -15.70 17.28 37.30
C ARG A 758 -15.93 15.79 37.30
N VAL A 759 -15.20 15.12 38.17
CA VAL A 759 -15.26 13.68 38.42
C VAL A 759 -15.31 13.48 39.93
N ARG A 760 -16.19 12.61 40.40
CA ARG A 760 -16.28 12.26 41.82
C ARG A 760 -15.60 10.93 42.06
N PHE A 761 -14.68 10.88 43.02
CA PHE A 761 -14.19 9.62 43.57
C PHE A 761 -15.25 9.01 44.50
N ASP A 762 -15.62 7.75 44.27
CA ASP A 762 -16.61 7.06 45.08
C ASP A 762 -16.00 6.69 46.45
N ALA A 763 -16.67 7.10 47.53
CA ALA A 763 -16.29 6.76 48.89
C ALA A 763 -16.26 5.23 49.14
N ALA A 764 -17.04 4.45 48.38
CA ALA A 764 -16.98 2.98 48.41
C ALA A 764 -15.64 2.40 47.91
N CYS A 765 -14.80 3.21 47.26
CA CYS A 765 -13.45 2.86 46.83
C CYS A 765 -12.33 3.38 47.76
N ASN A 766 -12.66 4.01 48.90
CA ASN A 766 -11.67 4.43 49.90
C ASN A 766 -11.00 3.26 50.66
N ASP A 767 -11.41 2.02 50.40
CA ASP A 767 -10.78 0.83 50.95
C ASP A 767 -9.29 0.73 50.53
N ALA A 768 -8.41 0.42 51.49
CA ALA A 768 -6.97 0.40 51.28
C ALA A 768 -6.53 -0.67 50.25
N ALA A 769 -7.24 -1.78 50.12
CA ALA A 769 -6.96 -2.82 49.12
C ALA A 769 -7.52 -2.50 47.73
N VAL A 770 -8.40 -1.49 47.61
CA VAL A 770 -8.79 -0.89 46.32
C VAL A 770 -7.77 0.17 45.92
N VAL A 771 -7.51 1.17 46.78
CA VAL A 771 -6.54 2.24 46.50
C VAL A 771 -5.13 1.70 46.26
N GLY A 772 -4.70 0.69 47.03
CA GLY A 772 -3.39 0.03 46.87
C GLY A 772 -3.19 -0.69 45.53
N ARG A 773 -4.23 -0.85 44.70
CA ARG A 773 -4.10 -1.35 43.31
C ARG A 773 -3.38 -0.35 42.42
N LEU A 774 -3.37 0.94 42.75
CA LEU A 774 -2.57 1.94 42.03
C LEU A 774 -1.08 1.57 42.02
N ASP A 775 -0.55 1.03 43.11
CA ASP A 775 0.87 0.65 43.22
C ASP A 775 1.13 -0.83 42.86
N THR A 776 0.19 -1.73 43.18
CA THR A 776 0.38 -3.19 43.09
C THR A 776 -0.09 -3.84 41.78
N LYS A 777 -0.92 -3.15 40.98
CA LYS A 777 -1.31 -3.60 39.62
C LYS A 777 -0.44 -2.95 38.55
N PRO A 778 -0.34 -3.55 37.35
CA PRO A 778 0.32 -2.92 36.21
C PRO A 778 -0.16 -1.48 35.94
N PRO A 779 0.63 -0.63 35.29
CA PRO A 779 0.23 0.73 34.93
C PRO A 779 -1.09 0.79 34.13
N ALA A 780 -1.90 1.83 34.36
CA ALA A 780 -3.21 2.00 33.75
C ALA A 780 -3.14 2.09 32.21
N GLY A 781 -2.03 2.61 31.67
CA GLY A 781 -1.76 2.66 30.23
C GLY A 781 -1.65 1.31 29.53
N LEU A 782 -1.56 0.20 30.27
CA LEU A 782 -1.61 -1.16 29.70
C LEU A 782 -3.04 -1.74 29.67
N TYR A 783 -3.98 -1.19 30.44
CA TYR A 783 -5.39 -1.60 30.43
C TYR A 783 -6.08 -1.01 29.20
N GLY A 784 -6.54 -1.89 28.30
CA GLY A 784 -7.07 -1.49 26.98
C GLY A 784 -5.99 -1.30 25.90
N ALA A 785 -4.70 -1.49 26.22
CA ALA A 785 -3.65 -1.53 25.20
C ALA A 785 -3.75 -2.81 24.35
N PRO A 786 -3.31 -2.79 23.08
CA PRO A 786 -3.28 -3.97 22.21
C PRO A 786 -2.51 -5.15 22.81
N GLU A 787 -2.97 -6.38 22.60
CA GLU A 787 -2.41 -7.57 23.26
C GLU A 787 -0.92 -7.78 22.91
N SER A 788 -0.51 -7.47 21.68
CA SER A 788 0.88 -7.51 21.25
C SER A 788 1.76 -6.53 22.04
N ARG A 789 1.27 -5.32 22.34
CA ARG A 789 1.93 -4.36 23.22
C ARG A 789 2.04 -4.90 24.64
N GLN A 790 0.94 -5.39 25.22
CA GLN A 790 0.92 -5.98 26.56
C GLN A 790 1.97 -7.10 26.72
N ARG A 791 2.03 -8.03 25.75
CA ARG A 791 2.99 -9.15 25.70
C ARG A 791 4.43 -8.72 25.38
N SER A 792 4.64 -7.54 24.78
CA SER A 792 5.98 -7.01 24.53
C SER A 792 6.62 -6.41 25.79
N VAL A 793 5.79 -5.79 26.65
CA VAL A 793 6.16 -5.12 27.90
C VAL A 793 6.21 -6.08 29.08
N LEU A 794 5.17 -6.90 29.25
CA LEU A 794 5.02 -7.87 30.34
C LEU A 794 5.37 -9.26 29.82
N ARG A 795 6.39 -9.89 30.42
CA ARG A 795 6.82 -11.25 30.04
C ARG A 795 6.45 -12.29 31.10
N ASP A 796 6.25 -11.88 32.34
CA ASP A 796 5.63 -12.67 33.39
C ASP A 796 4.15 -12.99 33.04
N PRO A 797 3.77 -14.28 32.89
CA PRO A 797 2.39 -14.69 32.69
C PRO A 797 1.44 -14.24 33.82
N ASP A 798 1.93 -14.11 35.05
CA ASP A 798 1.11 -13.66 36.18
C ASP A 798 0.93 -12.13 36.20
N ALA A 799 1.83 -11.36 35.61
CA ALA A 799 1.62 -9.94 35.30
C ALA A 799 0.56 -9.75 34.22
N LEU A 800 0.60 -10.54 33.14
CA LEU A 800 -0.41 -10.54 32.07
C LEU A 800 -1.81 -10.92 32.61
N ARG A 801 -1.92 -11.97 33.44
CA ARG A 801 -3.18 -12.37 34.10
C ARG A 801 -3.79 -11.28 34.99
N LYS A 802 -2.99 -10.30 35.48
CA LYS A 802 -3.50 -9.18 36.30
C LYS A 802 -4.17 -8.08 35.46
N LEU A 803 -4.04 -8.10 34.12
CA LEU A 803 -4.70 -7.17 33.19
C LEU A 803 -6.12 -7.62 32.78
N SER A 804 -6.41 -8.93 32.85
CA SER A 804 -7.65 -9.53 32.35
C SER A 804 -8.70 -9.74 33.46
N ILE A 805 -8.94 -8.71 34.29
CA ILE A 805 -9.87 -8.71 35.44
C ILE A 805 -10.91 -7.60 35.26
#